data_AF-A0A290ZSE1-F1
#
_entry.id   AF-A0A290ZSE1-F1
#
_cell.length_a   1.000
_cell.length_b   1.000
_cell.length_c   1.000
_cell.angle_alpha   90.00
_cell.angle_beta   90.00
_cell.angle_gamma   90.00
#
_symmetry.space_group_name_H-M   'P 1'
#
loop_
_entity.id
_entity.type
_entity.pdbx_description
1 polymer ?
#
loop_
_entity_poly.entity_id
_entity_poly.type
_entity_poly.pdbx_seq_one_letter_code
_entity_poly.pdbx_strand_id
1 'polypeptide(L)'
;MIGAYYDTVFTAAQAQGMPVETAADHAASAFLDGKPVRQGKRKCSGADRHAAFWASGFLPTLPEQAWRQEPLGLALTRYLGQDGFACPDIVAHVARLAPDVLQQAARHAGLVLRQDSPRWREIEALADSQSEAFSEFVQVFRIFSQAHGLRVDEVEHLRQPLAALTPLDLLAYASLYAFEHLLPDLLEGRSESEAPDAQEVWDAVEDILAWKLATCDAASLRLTDSAIAASLRQHLTPFLFPSSEASGPRFDLYEAFVALLDAQIELNAFINRSADAFSYDDSIRFIRQGEQLEIVEVDAQARAAWRRDGDKLDRLHQYWLYRGMDALMASPELLALVSPAHLEANLQAFAKAMGTWLRLQEVYGVAEQVRTEAGSCVNVFRALLATELMTAFCIEDFLRPYHQHLQQLGHPWLALGRLAFGGLLQPEMQNRFPITWADRAAKIARITPWTATVEHPQGQPRAAEAILDFWTSDWNALAERLRGGDVALRPRWQERPVLKMGRHLFQMPWMMAVQNNATAAVNNLRRLGARRNEARDETRRIEERLGALFEQRGFRVLVGHELSADLGDDADAGEIDLLCALEGHLLVLELKSTYQPLREGRLAAPHLDPAQGGMAVVQEGACGSPCTPARCSAAADAGLAARRRAADHRLDRRHVYRVGSPGVPGFSQGLVGRNPDRAAR
;
A
#
# COMPACT_ATOMS: atom_id res chain seq x y z
N MET A 1 -14.05 27.29 -31.44
CA MET A 1 -15.03 26.58 -30.58
C MET A 1 -14.42 25.27 -30.14
N ILE A 2 -14.68 24.78 -28.91
CA ILE A 2 -14.04 23.53 -28.44
C ILE A 2 -14.29 22.35 -29.38
N GLY A 3 -15.50 22.28 -29.97
CA GLY A 3 -15.90 21.20 -30.87
C GLY A 3 -15.14 21.09 -32.19
N ALA A 4 -14.23 22.02 -32.51
CA ALA A 4 -13.36 21.93 -33.69
C ALA A 4 -11.86 21.95 -33.32
N TYR A 5 -11.51 21.95 -32.02
CA TYR A 5 -10.12 22.09 -31.58
C TYR A 5 -9.26 20.94 -32.10
N TYR A 6 -9.69 19.70 -31.89
CA TYR A 6 -8.91 18.52 -32.28
C TYR A 6 -8.87 18.34 -33.80
N ASP A 7 -9.95 18.63 -34.53
CA ASP A 7 -9.92 18.71 -36.00
C ASP A 7 -8.92 19.76 -36.50
N THR A 8 -8.80 20.89 -35.80
CA THR A 8 -7.83 21.95 -36.14
C THR A 8 -6.40 21.48 -35.89
N VAL A 9 -6.13 20.87 -34.74
CA VAL A 9 -4.81 20.28 -34.42
C VAL A 9 -4.40 19.25 -35.47
N PHE A 10 -5.32 18.33 -35.80
CA PHE A 10 -5.11 17.31 -36.81
C PHE A 10 -4.83 17.92 -38.19
N THR A 11 -5.69 18.83 -38.65
CA THR A 11 -5.57 19.46 -39.97
C THR A 11 -4.30 20.31 -40.08
N ALA A 12 -3.93 21.01 -39.01
CA ALA A 12 -2.69 21.80 -38.97
C ALA A 12 -1.45 20.91 -39.08
N ALA A 13 -1.41 19.77 -38.37
CA ALA A 13 -0.32 18.80 -38.49
C ALA A 13 -0.22 18.22 -39.91
N GLN A 14 -1.36 17.88 -40.53
CA GLN A 14 -1.38 17.44 -41.93
C GLN A 14 -0.92 18.53 -42.90
N ALA A 15 -1.31 19.79 -42.67
CA ALA A 15 -0.87 20.93 -43.49
C ALA A 15 0.65 21.17 -43.39
N GLN A 16 1.29 20.74 -42.31
CA GLN A 16 2.74 20.74 -42.14
C GLN A 16 3.43 19.54 -42.82
N GLY A 17 2.68 18.69 -43.52
CA GLY A 17 3.21 17.52 -44.24
C GLY A 17 3.43 16.30 -43.36
N MET A 18 2.91 16.28 -42.13
CA MET A 18 3.00 15.11 -41.26
C MET A 18 2.09 13.98 -41.77
N PRO A 19 2.50 12.70 -41.62
CA PRO A 19 1.65 11.54 -41.89
C PRO A 19 0.34 11.59 -41.09
N VAL A 20 -0.71 10.94 -41.60
CA VAL A 20 -2.03 10.86 -40.95
C VAL A 20 -1.93 10.35 -39.52
N GLU A 21 -1.08 9.34 -39.31
CA GLU A 21 -0.83 8.71 -38.01
C GLU A 21 -0.23 9.72 -37.03
N THR A 22 0.81 10.46 -37.44
CA THR A 22 1.42 11.50 -36.60
C THR A 22 0.46 12.64 -36.30
N ALA A 23 -0.37 13.05 -37.27
CA ALA A 23 -1.39 14.07 -37.03
C ALA A 23 -2.46 13.60 -36.02
N ALA A 24 -2.87 12.33 -36.09
CA ALA A 24 -3.81 11.72 -35.16
C ALA A 24 -3.20 11.62 -33.75
N ASP A 25 -1.93 11.21 -33.66
CA ASP A 25 -1.14 11.18 -32.43
C ASP A 25 -1.13 12.54 -31.73
N HIS A 26 -0.84 13.63 -32.46
CA HIS A 26 -0.85 14.98 -31.91
C HIS A 26 -2.22 15.37 -31.32
N ALA A 27 -3.32 15.04 -32.03
CA ALA A 27 -4.66 15.34 -31.56
C ALA A 27 -5.05 14.51 -30.32
N ALA A 28 -4.71 13.21 -30.31
CA ALA A 28 -4.96 12.32 -29.18
C ALA A 28 -4.13 12.71 -27.96
N SER A 29 -2.85 13.03 -28.13
CA SER A 29 -1.97 13.54 -27.07
C SER A 29 -2.50 14.85 -26.49
N ALA A 30 -2.99 15.78 -27.32
CA ALA A 30 -3.63 16.99 -26.82
C ALA A 30 -4.88 16.68 -25.96
N PHE A 31 -5.68 15.70 -26.33
CA PHE A 31 -6.82 15.24 -25.51
C PHE A 31 -6.35 14.61 -24.19
N LEU A 32 -5.31 13.78 -24.22
CA LEU A 32 -4.72 13.15 -23.04
C LEU A 32 -4.07 14.16 -22.08
N ASP A 33 -3.52 15.24 -22.60
CA ASP A 33 -3.00 16.37 -21.83
C ASP A 33 -4.10 17.24 -21.20
N GLY A 34 -5.37 16.97 -21.52
CA GLY A 34 -6.50 17.77 -21.05
C GLY A 34 -6.61 19.14 -21.75
N LYS A 35 -6.02 19.28 -22.94
CA LYS A 35 -6.18 20.46 -23.81
C LYS A 35 -7.49 20.34 -24.60
N PRO A 36 -8.17 21.45 -24.92
CA PRO A 36 -7.87 22.80 -24.46
C PRO A 36 -8.28 22.99 -22.99
N VAL A 37 -7.46 23.71 -22.23
CA VAL A 37 -7.71 23.98 -20.80
C VAL A 37 -8.90 24.94 -20.63
N ARG A 38 -9.07 25.87 -21.57
CA ARG A 38 -10.11 26.91 -21.53
C ARG A 38 -10.79 27.07 -22.89
N GLN A 39 -12.04 27.50 -22.85
CA GLN A 39 -12.79 28.02 -23.99
C GLN A 39 -13.18 29.46 -23.67
N GLY A 40 -12.46 30.42 -24.24
CA GLY A 40 -12.55 31.82 -23.82
C GLY A 40 -12.21 31.96 -22.34
N LYS A 41 -13.15 32.49 -21.52
CA LYS A 41 -12.96 32.64 -20.07
C LYS A 41 -13.35 31.41 -19.24
N ARG A 42 -14.03 30.42 -19.82
CA ARG A 42 -14.52 29.23 -19.08
C ARG A 42 -13.48 28.11 -19.10
N LYS A 43 -13.26 27.44 -17.96
CA LYS A 43 -12.47 26.21 -17.87
C LYS A 43 -13.25 25.04 -18.49
N CYS A 44 -12.61 24.29 -19.38
CA CYS A 44 -13.24 23.13 -20.02
C CYS A 44 -13.34 21.96 -19.03
N SER A 45 -14.52 21.36 -18.92
CA SER A 45 -14.70 20.13 -18.14
C SER A 45 -14.15 18.90 -18.88
N GLY A 46 -14.00 17.78 -18.18
CA GLY A 46 -13.65 16.51 -18.82
C GLY A 46 -14.70 16.08 -19.84
N ALA A 47 -15.98 16.21 -19.51
CA ALA A 47 -17.09 15.89 -20.41
C ALA A 47 -17.07 16.77 -21.68
N ASP A 48 -16.78 18.07 -21.55
CA ASP A 48 -16.65 18.98 -22.70
C ASP A 48 -15.53 18.50 -23.65
N ARG A 49 -14.40 18.02 -23.10
CA ARG A 49 -13.27 17.49 -23.88
C ARG A 49 -13.60 16.16 -24.54
N HIS A 50 -14.26 15.25 -23.83
CA HIS A 50 -14.74 13.99 -24.43
C HIS A 50 -15.67 14.28 -25.60
N ALA A 51 -16.67 15.14 -25.40
CA ALA A 51 -17.62 15.50 -26.45
C ALA A 51 -16.93 16.12 -27.68
N ALA A 52 -15.94 16.99 -27.48
CA ALA A 52 -15.20 17.59 -28.58
C ALA A 52 -14.26 16.60 -29.30
N PHE A 53 -13.52 15.76 -28.56
CA PHE A 53 -12.58 14.81 -29.15
C PHE A 53 -13.31 13.74 -29.95
N TRP A 54 -14.26 13.03 -29.32
CA TRP A 54 -14.95 11.91 -29.94
C TRP A 54 -15.93 12.30 -31.05
N ALA A 55 -16.31 13.59 -31.15
CA ALA A 55 -17.09 14.11 -32.26
C ALA A 55 -16.23 14.59 -33.46
N SER A 56 -14.90 14.49 -33.37
CA SER A 56 -14.00 14.97 -34.42
C SER A 56 -14.16 14.18 -35.72
N GLY A 57 -14.24 14.89 -36.84
CA GLY A 57 -14.55 14.30 -38.15
C GLY A 57 -13.44 13.42 -38.72
N PHE A 58 -12.20 13.60 -38.27
CA PHE A 58 -11.08 12.78 -38.72
C PHE A 58 -11.10 11.35 -38.15
N LEU A 59 -11.68 11.13 -36.96
CA LEU A 59 -11.60 9.85 -36.24
C LEU A 59 -12.16 8.66 -37.03
N PRO A 60 -13.35 8.74 -37.67
CA PRO A 60 -13.89 7.63 -38.46
C PRO A 60 -13.11 7.34 -39.76
N THR A 61 -12.22 8.25 -40.16
CA THR A 61 -11.42 8.15 -41.39
C THR A 61 -10.01 7.61 -41.17
N LEU A 62 -9.62 7.42 -39.91
CA LEU A 62 -8.27 6.98 -39.56
C LEU A 62 -8.03 5.52 -40.00
N PRO A 63 -6.82 5.21 -40.51
CA PRO A 63 -6.46 3.84 -40.83
C PRO A 63 -6.20 3.01 -39.55
N GLU A 64 -6.16 1.69 -39.69
CA GLU A 64 -5.86 0.76 -38.60
C GLU A 64 -4.52 1.10 -37.91
N GLN A 65 -3.48 1.47 -38.67
CA GLN A 65 -2.18 1.80 -38.10
C GLN A 65 -2.23 2.98 -37.13
N ALA A 66 -3.11 3.98 -37.36
CA ALA A 66 -3.26 5.11 -36.45
C ALA A 66 -3.86 4.64 -35.12
N TRP A 67 -4.91 3.81 -35.14
CA TRP A 67 -5.52 3.27 -33.93
C TRP A 67 -4.58 2.39 -33.10
N ARG A 68 -3.61 1.73 -33.73
CA ARG A 68 -2.58 0.93 -33.06
C ARG A 68 -1.52 1.78 -32.34
N GLN A 69 -1.55 3.10 -32.48
CA GLN A 69 -0.68 3.98 -31.72
C GLN A 69 -1.17 4.15 -30.28
N GLU A 70 -0.22 4.23 -29.36
CA GLU A 70 -0.46 4.30 -27.92
C GLU A 70 -1.43 5.42 -27.51
N PRO A 71 -1.29 6.69 -27.94
CA PRO A 71 -2.18 7.74 -27.45
C PRO A 71 -3.65 7.56 -27.87
N LEU A 72 -3.95 6.94 -29.02
CA LEU A 72 -5.33 6.63 -29.38
C LEU A 72 -5.89 5.48 -28.52
N GLY A 73 -5.09 4.44 -28.26
CA GLY A 73 -5.45 3.38 -27.31
C GLY A 73 -5.70 3.91 -25.89
N LEU A 74 -4.85 4.82 -25.40
CA LEU A 74 -5.02 5.48 -24.11
C LEU A 74 -6.23 6.42 -24.09
N ALA A 75 -6.51 7.13 -25.19
CA ALA A 75 -7.71 7.94 -25.30
C ALA A 75 -8.96 7.07 -25.17
N LEU A 76 -9.01 5.94 -25.89
CA LEU A 76 -10.09 4.97 -25.81
C LEU A 76 -10.23 4.37 -24.41
N THR A 77 -9.10 4.05 -23.76
CA THR A 77 -9.07 3.60 -22.36
C THR A 77 -9.72 4.64 -21.44
N ARG A 78 -9.39 5.93 -21.59
CA ARG A 78 -10.02 7.01 -20.80
C ARG A 78 -11.51 7.16 -21.10
N TYR A 79 -11.93 6.96 -22.35
CA TYR A 79 -13.35 6.97 -22.73
C TYR A 79 -14.12 5.83 -22.08
N LEU A 80 -13.57 4.62 -22.08
CA LEU A 80 -14.17 3.45 -21.43
C LEU A 80 -14.11 3.55 -19.89
N GLY A 81 -13.16 4.31 -19.35
CA GLY A 81 -13.01 4.56 -17.92
C GLY A 81 -14.02 5.54 -17.30
N GLN A 82 -14.93 6.15 -18.07
CA GLN A 82 -15.86 7.17 -17.57
C GLN A 82 -17.32 6.89 -17.98
N ASP A 83 -18.30 7.39 -17.23
CA ASP A 83 -19.72 7.15 -17.50
C ASP A 83 -20.51 8.39 -17.95
N GLY A 84 -19.85 9.56 -18.06
CA GLY A 84 -20.48 10.86 -18.30
C GLY A 84 -20.67 11.24 -19.78
N PHE A 85 -20.06 10.51 -20.71
CA PHE A 85 -20.15 10.76 -22.15
C PHE A 85 -20.23 9.45 -22.95
N ALA A 86 -20.99 9.46 -24.06
CA ALA A 86 -21.20 8.30 -24.91
C ALA A 86 -21.02 8.58 -26.41
N CYS A 87 -20.33 7.66 -27.09
CA CYS A 87 -20.11 7.62 -28.53
C CYS A 87 -20.00 6.15 -29.00
N PRO A 88 -21.07 5.36 -28.94
CA PRO A 88 -21.02 3.93 -29.29
C PRO A 88 -20.55 3.67 -30.73
N ASP A 89 -20.75 4.63 -31.64
CA ASP A 89 -20.32 4.53 -33.03
C ASP A 89 -18.79 4.40 -33.16
N ILE A 90 -18.01 5.10 -32.34
CA ILE A 90 -16.56 4.97 -32.37
C ILE A 90 -16.10 3.62 -31.83
N VAL A 91 -16.79 3.11 -30.80
CA VAL A 91 -16.52 1.77 -30.24
C VAL A 91 -16.76 0.70 -31.29
N ALA A 92 -17.91 0.77 -31.98
CA ALA A 92 -18.24 -0.15 -33.06
C ALA A 92 -17.27 -0.02 -34.26
N HIS A 93 -16.81 1.20 -34.56
CA HIS A 93 -15.81 1.45 -35.60
C HIS A 93 -14.46 0.80 -35.27
N VAL A 94 -13.93 1.05 -34.07
CA VAL A 94 -12.65 0.48 -33.63
C VAL A 94 -12.74 -1.04 -33.49
N ALA A 95 -13.86 -1.58 -33.01
CA ALA A 95 -14.07 -3.03 -32.93
C ALA A 95 -13.90 -3.74 -34.29
N ARG A 96 -14.37 -3.11 -35.38
CA ARG A 96 -14.22 -3.65 -36.74
C ARG A 96 -12.82 -3.47 -37.30
N LEU A 97 -12.15 -2.37 -36.98
CA LEU A 97 -10.89 -1.96 -37.59
C LEU A 97 -9.66 -2.48 -36.84
N ALA A 98 -9.67 -2.39 -35.51
CA ALA A 98 -8.57 -2.74 -34.60
C ALA A 98 -9.12 -3.35 -33.30
N PRO A 99 -9.72 -4.57 -33.34
CA PRO A 99 -10.39 -5.19 -32.20
C PRO A 99 -9.46 -5.39 -30.98
N ASP A 100 -8.18 -5.65 -31.21
CA ASP A 100 -7.18 -5.84 -30.16
C ASP A 100 -6.93 -4.55 -29.35
N VAL A 101 -6.94 -3.38 -30.01
CA VAL A 101 -6.85 -2.07 -29.34
C VAL A 101 -8.06 -1.83 -28.44
N LEU A 102 -9.26 -2.18 -28.91
CA LEU A 102 -10.47 -2.06 -28.10
C LEU A 102 -10.45 -3.00 -26.89
N GLN A 103 -9.99 -4.25 -27.07
CA GLN A 103 -9.84 -5.21 -25.99
C GLN A 103 -8.85 -4.72 -24.93
N GLN A 104 -7.69 -4.21 -25.36
CA GLN A 104 -6.69 -3.65 -24.43
C GLN A 104 -7.23 -2.42 -23.70
N ALA A 105 -7.91 -1.52 -24.41
CA ALA A 105 -8.53 -0.35 -23.79
C ALA A 105 -9.61 -0.73 -22.77
N ALA A 106 -10.43 -1.75 -23.04
CA ALA A 106 -11.42 -2.24 -22.10
C ALA A 106 -10.80 -2.88 -20.85
N ARG A 107 -9.70 -3.64 -21.02
CA ARG A 107 -8.89 -4.17 -19.91
C ARG A 107 -8.32 -3.05 -19.05
N HIS A 108 -7.58 -2.13 -19.67
CA HIS A 108 -6.87 -1.04 -18.99
C HIS A 108 -7.83 0.00 -18.38
N ALA A 109 -9.09 0.06 -18.84
CA ALA A 109 -10.14 0.89 -18.23
C ALA A 109 -10.71 0.28 -16.94
N GLY A 110 -10.32 -0.94 -16.58
CA GLY A 110 -10.82 -1.66 -15.40
C GLY A 110 -12.29 -2.05 -15.53
N LEU A 111 -12.82 -2.19 -16.75
CA LEU A 111 -14.24 -2.53 -16.97
C LEU A 111 -14.62 -3.89 -16.39
N VAL A 112 -13.65 -4.77 -16.14
CA VAL A 112 -13.85 -6.10 -15.56
C VAL A 112 -14.56 -6.04 -14.20
N LEU A 113 -14.31 -4.99 -13.40
CA LEU A 113 -14.98 -4.72 -12.11
C LEU A 113 -16.14 -3.72 -12.21
N ARG A 114 -16.46 -3.21 -13.42
CA ARG A 114 -17.45 -2.15 -13.65
C ARG A 114 -18.51 -2.56 -14.67
N GLN A 115 -19.06 -3.74 -14.51
CA GLN A 115 -20.01 -4.37 -15.44
C GLN A 115 -21.35 -3.62 -15.52
N ASP A 116 -21.70 -2.83 -14.50
CA ASP A 116 -22.88 -1.96 -14.53
C ASP A 116 -22.69 -0.69 -15.37
N SER A 117 -21.45 -0.38 -15.78
CA SER A 117 -21.12 0.80 -16.55
C SER A 117 -21.85 0.79 -17.91
N PRO A 118 -22.40 1.94 -18.36
CA PRO A 118 -22.88 2.07 -19.72
C PRO A 118 -21.78 1.85 -20.77
N ARG A 119 -20.49 2.02 -20.43
CA ARG A 119 -19.38 1.75 -21.36
C ARG A 119 -19.21 0.27 -21.61
N TRP A 120 -19.39 -0.58 -20.59
CA TRP A 120 -19.38 -2.02 -20.75
C TRP A 120 -20.51 -2.50 -21.67
N ARG A 121 -21.71 -1.94 -21.54
CA ARG A 121 -22.86 -2.28 -22.41
C ARG A 121 -22.57 -2.02 -23.90
N GLU A 122 -21.77 -1.01 -24.22
CA GLU A 122 -21.36 -0.75 -25.61
C GLU A 122 -20.45 -1.86 -26.15
N ILE A 123 -19.56 -2.41 -25.31
CA ILE A 123 -18.70 -3.56 -25.66
C ILE A 123 -19.53 -4.83 -25.79
N GLU A 124 -20.41 -5.09 -24.84
CA GLU A 124 -21.24 -6.30 -24.83
C GLU A 124 -22.18 -6.36 -26.03
N ALA A 125 -22.76 -5.23 -26.44
CA ALA A 125 -23.63 -5.16 -27.61
C ALA A 125 -22.94 -5.56 -28.93
N LEU A 126 -21.61 -5.56 -28.96
CA LEU A 126 -20.83 -5.95 -30.14
C LEU A 126 -20.57 -7.45 -30.21
N ALA A 127 -20.75 -8.20 -29.12
CA ALA A 127 -20.37 -9.62 -29.02
C ALA A 127 -20.94 -10.50 -30.15
N ASP A 128 -22.20 -10.28 -30.53
CA ASP A 128 -22.89 -11.06 -31.56
C ASP A 128 -22.53 -10.64 -32.99
N SER A 129 -21.95 -9.45 -33.16
CA SER A 129 -21.66 -8.83 -34.46
C SER A 129 -20.19 -8.90 -34.88
N GLN A 130 -19.31 -9.28 -33.96
CA GLN A 130 -17.86 -9.30 -34.14
C GLN A 130 -17.33 -10.74 -34.27
N SER A 131 -16.01 -10.89 -34.39
CA SER A 131 -15.36 -12.19 -34.50
C SER A 131 -15.58 -13.07 -33.27
N GLU A 132 -15.46 -14.39 -33.43
CA GLU A 132 -15.51 -15.36 -32.34
C GLU A 132 -14.51 -15.02 -31.22
N ALA A 133 -13.31 -14.55 -31.57
CA ALA A 133 -12.30 -14.10 -30.61
C ALA A 133 -12.78 -12.91 -29.75
N PHE A 134 -13.62 -12.02 -30.29
CA PHE A 134 -14.20 -10.91 -29.54
C PHE A 134 -15.33 -11.39 -28.62
N SER A 135 -16.16 -12.34 -29.08
CA SER A 135 -17.18 -12.97 -28.24
C SER A 135 -16.55 -13.72 -27.06
N GLU A 136 -15.46 -14.45 -27.29
CA GLU A 136 -14.67 -15.10 -26.22
C GLU A 136 -14.11 -14.08 -25.22
N PHE A 137 -13.62 -12.93 -25.68
CA PHE A 137 -13.19 -11.84 -24.80
C PHE A 137 -14.32 -11.33 -23.90
N VAL A 138 -15.53 -11.16 -24.44
CA VAL A 138 -16.71 -10.78 -23.64
C VAL A 138 -17.08 -11.87 -22.62
N GLN A 139 -16.93 -13.15 -22.99
CA GLN A 139 -17.18 -14.25 -22.08
C GLN A 139 -16.19 -14.28 -20.90
N VAL A 140 -14.91 -13.94 -21.11
CA VAL A 140 -13.92 -13.79 -20.03
C VAL A 140 -14.38 -12.75 -19.01
N PHE A 141 -14.86 -11.59 -19.46
CA PHE A 141 -15.42 -10.54 -18.57
C PHE A 141 -16.62 -11.04 -17.76
N ARG A 142 -17.52 -11.83 -18.37
CA ARG A 142 -18.68 -12.40 -17.66
C ARG A 142 -18.25 -13.37 -16.54
N ILE A 143 -17.25 -14.21 -16.79
CA ILE A 143 -16.70 -15.13 -15.77
C ILE A 143 -16.11 -14.33 -14.60
N PHE A 144 -15.35 -13.27 -14.89
CA PHE A 144 -14.85 -12.36 -13.85
C PHE A 144 -15.98 -11.71 -13.05
N SER A 145 -17.02 -11.20 -13.73
CA SER A 145 -18.18 -10.57 -13.08
C SER A 145 -18.89 -11.53 -12.13
N GLN A 146 -19.12 -12.77 -12.57
CA GLN A 146 -19.77 -13.79 -11.75
C GLN A 146 -18.90 -14.15 -10.53
N ALA A 147 -17.61 -14.38 -10.75
CA ALA A 147 -16.67 -14.71 -9.69
C ALA A 147 -16.52 -13.58 -8.66
N HIS A 148 -16.56 -12.32 -9.11
CA HIS A 148 -16.58 -11.15 -8.24
C HIS A 148 -17.88 -11.09 -7.43
N GLY A 149 -19.03 -11.19 -8.09
CA GLY A 149 -20.36 -11.13 -7.46
C GLY A 149 -20.52 -12.15 -6.34
N LEU A 150 -20.12 -13.40 -6.57
CA LEU A 150 -20.18 -14.45 -5.54
C LEU A 150 -19.39 -14.10 -4.27
N ARG A 151 -18.20 -13.51 -4.41
CA ARG A 151 -17.35 -13.10 -3.28
C ARG A 151 -17.90 -11.88 -2.55
N VAL A 152 -18.46 -10.92 -3.30
CA VAL A 152 -19.13 -9.76 -2.71
C VAL A 152 -20.36 -10.21 -1.91
N ASP A 153 -21.19 -11.08 -2.48
CA ASP A 153 -22.39 -11.62 -1.82
C ASP A 153 -22.03 -12.39 -0.53
N GLU A 154 -20.95 -13.19 -0.57
CA GLU A 154 -20.44 -13.92 0.60
C GLU A 154 -19.98 -12.95 1.71
N VAL A 155 -19.20 -11.92 1.37
CA VAL A 155 -18.78 -10.89 2.32
C VAL A 155 -19.99 -10.16 2.92
N GLU A 156 -20.96 -9.76 2.09
CA GLU A 156 -22.19 -9.09 2.57
C GLU A 156 -23.03 -10.00 3.47
N HIS A 157 -23.10 -11.30 3.18
CA HIS A 157 -23.77 -12.26 4.04
C HIS A 157 -23.07 -12.38 5.40
N LEU A 158 -21.74 -12.53 5.42
CA LEU A 158 -20.94 -12.69 6.63
C LEU A 158 -20.83 -11.41 7.47
N ARG A 159 -21.15 -10.24 6.90
CA ARG A 159 -21.31 -8.98 7.64
C ARG A 159 -22.54 -8.97 8.54
N GLN A 160 -23.61 -9.72 8.21
CA GLN A 160 -24.90 -9.63 8.90
C GLN A 160 -24.84 -9.99 10.40
N PRO A 161 -24.19 -11.09 10.83
CA PRO A 161 -24.09 -11.45 12.26
C PRO A 161 -23.32 -10.41 13.09
N LEU A 162 -22.43 -9.65 12.44
CA LEU A 162 -21.55 -8.67 13.07
C LEU A 162 -22.09 -7.24 12.98
N ALA A 163 -23.23 -7.03 12.32
CA ALA A 163 -23.79 -5.70 12.06
C ALA A 163 -24.07 -4.90 13.35
N ALA A 164 -24.43 -5.57 14.44
CA ALA A 164 -24.69 -4.94 15.73
C ALA A 164 -23.43 -4.54 16.51
N LEU A 165 -22.25 -5.03 16.13
CA LEU A 165 -21.00 -4.74 16.82
C LEU A 165 -20.52 -3.31 16.59
N THR A 166 -19.79 -2.76 17.55
CA THR A 166 -19.11 -1.47 17.41
C THR A 166 -17.75 -1.64 16.73
N PRO A 167 -17.14 -0.54 16.22
CA PRO A 167 -15.76 -0.59 15.74
C PRO A 167 -14.75 -1.09 16.80
N LEU A 168 -14.99 -0.80 18.09
CA LEU A 168 -14.14 -1.30 19.18
C LEU A 168 -14.25 -2.82 19.36
N ASP A 169 -15.45 -3.39 19.20
CA ASP A 169 -15.65 -4.83 19.31
C ASP A 169 -14.94 -5.58 18.17
N LEU A 170 -15.00 -5.05 16.94
CA LEU A 170 -14.26 -5.60 15.81
C LEU A 170 -12.74 -5.47 15.98
N LEU A 171 -12.27 -4.36 16.56
CA LEU A 171 -10.86 -4.24 16.94
C LEU A 171 -10.45 -5.33 17.93
N ALA A 172 -11.31 -5.66 18.92
CA ALA A 172 -11.04 -6.73 19.89
C ALA A 172 -10.81 -8.07 19.18
N TYR A 173 -11.70 -8.44 18.26
CA TYR A 173 -11.57 -9.68 17.50
C TYR A 173 -10.37 -9.67 16.54
N ALA A 174 -10.11 -8.56 15.85
CA ALA A 174 -8.91 -8.41 15.03
C ALA A 174 -7.62 -8.56 15.86
N SER A 175 -7.62 -8.06 17.11
CA SER A 175 -6.49 -8.22 18.01
C SER A 175 -6.30 -9.66 18.48
N LEU A 176 -7.38 -10.38 18.79
CA LEU A 176 -7.31 -11.80 19.15
C LEU A 176 -6.76 -12.62 17.99
N TYR A 177 -7.28 -12.39 16.78
CA TYR A 177 -6.82 -13.05 15.55
C TYR A 177 -5.33 -12.79 15.29
N ALA A 178 -4.88 -11.55 15.40
CA ALA A 178 -3.49 -11.20 15.14
C ALA A 178 -2.52 -11.93 16.08
N PHE A 179 -2.83 -12.03 17.37
CA PHE A 179 -1.99 -12.74 18.33
C PHE A 179 -2.10 -14.27 18.21
N GLU A 180 -3.25 -14.79 17.79
CA GLU A 180 -3.45 -16.23 17.57
C GLU A 180 -2.80 -16.75 16.29
N HIS A 181 -2.93 -16.02 15.17
CA HIS A 181 -2.55 -16.53 13.84
C HIS A 181 -1.37 -15.78 13.22
N LEU A 182 -1.33 -14.44 13.30
CA LEU A 182 -0.32 -13.66 12.57
C LEU A 182 1.03 -13.62 13.28
N LEU A 183 1.02 -13.34 14.58
CA LEU A 183 2.25 -13.15 15.34
C LEU A 183 3.05 -14.45 15.50
N PRO A 184 2.47 -15.62 15.86
CA PRO A 184 3.26 -16.83 16.04
C PRO A 184 4.12 -17.18 14.81
N ASP A 185 3.55 -17.09 13.61
CA ASP A 185 4.29 -17.35 12.37
C ASP A 185 5.42 -16.35 12.14
N LEU A 186 5.13 -15.05 12.37
CA LEU A 186 6.11 -13.98 12.24
C LEU A 186 7.26 -14.11 13.25
N LEU A 187 6.95 -14.50 14.49
CA LEU A 187 7.89 -14.66 15.60
C LEU A 187 8.78 -15.90 15.40
N GLU A 188 8.23 -16.97 14.83
CA GLU A 188 8.94 -18.23 14.59
C GLU A 188 9.61 -18.28 13.21
N GLY A 189 9.45 -17.24 12.39
CA GLY A 189 9.98 -17.18 11.03
C GLY A 189 9.38 -18.24 10.10
N ARG A 190 8.18 -18.75 10.44
CA ARG A 190 7.44 -19.70 9.61
C ARG A 190 6.76 -18.93 8.49
N SER A 191 7.01 -19.35 7.26
CA SER A 191 6.23 -18.91 6.10
C SER A 191 5.68 -20.18 5.48
N GLU A 192 4.43 -20.51 5.83
CA GLU A 192 3.70 -21.57 5.14
C GLU A 192 3.34 -21.09 3.73
N SER A 193 3.52 -21.95 2.73
CA SER A 193 3.36 -21.55 1.33
C SER A 193 1.90 -21.30 0.93
N GLU A 194 0.93 -21.68 1.77
CA GLU A 194 -0.52 -21.61 1.50
C GLU A 194 -1.25 -20.59 2.39
N ALA A 195 -0.63 -20.09 3.46
CA ALA A 195 -1.23 -19.07 4.32
C ALA A 195 -1.24 -17.68 3.62
N PRO A 196 -2.26 -16.84 3.86
CA PRO A 196 -2.29 -15.49 3.32
C PRO A 196 -1.10 -14.69 3.88
N ASP A 197 -0.54 -13.80 3.05
CA ASP A 197 0.50 -12.90 3.54
C ASP A 197 -0.11 -11.96 4.60
N ALA A 198 0.64 -11.62 5.62
CA ALA A 198 0.11 -10.84 6.73
C ALA A 198 -0.32 -9.42 6.29
N GLN A 199 0.22 -8.90 5.17
CA GLN A 199 -0.29 -7.68 4.54
C GLN A 199 -1.70 -7.85 3.95
N GLU A 200 -2.05 -9.04 3.44
CA GLU A 200 -3.39 -9.32 2.88
C GLU A 200 -4.44 -9.37 3.99
N VAL A 201 -4.07 -9.97 5.10
CA VAL A 201 -4.91 -9.99 6.31
C VAL A 201 -5.14 -8.56 6.80
N TRP A 202 -4.12 -7.70 6.78
CA TRP A 202 -4.26 -6.31 7.18
C TRP A 202 -5.20 -5.53 6.28
N ASP A 203 -5.00 -5.63 4.97
CA ASP A 203 -5.86 -4.96 3.99
C ASP A 203 -7.33 -5.40 4.19
N ALA A 204 -7.57 -6.69 4.45
CA ALA A 204 -8.90 -7.22 4.74
C ALA A 204 -9.50 -6.70 6.06
N VAL A 205 -8.73 -6.67 7.15
CA VAL A 205 -9.17 -6.08 8.43
C VAL A 205 -9.53 -4.60 8.25
N GLU A 206 -8.74 -3.84 7.48
CA GLU A 206 -9.04 -2.44 7.21
C GLU A 206 -10.35 -2.26 6.43
N ASP A 207 -10.65 -3.12 5.46
CA ASP A 207 -11.87 -3.04 4.67
C ASP A 207 -13.12 -3.41 5.50
N ILE A 208 -13.00 -4.41 6.38
CA ILE A 208 -14.04 -4.71 7.38
C ILE A 208 -14.30 -3.51 8.28
N LEU A 209 -13.25 -2.83 8.72
CA LEU A 209 -13.41 -1.69 9.62
C LEU A 209 -13.88 -0.43 8.90
N ALA A 210 -13.54 -0.24 7.63
CA ALA A 210 -14.13 0.79 6.79
C ALA A 210 -15.64 0.55 6.60
N TRP A 211 -16.07 -0.69 6.35
CA TRP A 211 -17.48 -1.06 6.34
C TRP A 211 -18.15 -0.71 7.67
N LYS A 212 -17.53 -1.09 8.80
CA LYS A 212 -18.09 -0.82 10.12
C LYS A 212 -18.19 0.68 10.41
N LEU A 213 -17.18 1.48 10.04
CA LEU A 213 -17.19 2.93 10.22
C LEU A 213 -18.26 3.61 9.34
N ALA A 214 -18.49 3.11 8.13
CA ALA A 214 -19.53 3.61 7.24
C ALA A 214 -20.95 3.29 7.74
N THR A 215 -21.13 2.21 8.51
CA THR A 215 -22.46 1.70 8.90
C THR A 215 -22.79 1.86 10.39
N CYS A 216 -21.80 2.15 11.24
CA CYS A 216 -22.02 2.29 12.68
C CYS A 216 -22.82 3.56 13.04
N ASP A 217 -23.50 3.51 14.19
CA ASP A 217 -24.04 4.72 14.82
C ASP A 217 -22.89 5.64 15.24
N ALA A 218 -23.00 6.93 14.90
CA ALA A 218 -22.02 7.94 15.29
C ALA A 218 -21.82 8.03 16.81
N ALA A 219 -22.84 7.68 17.61
CA ALA A 219 -22.71 7.62 19.06
C ALA A 219 -21.73 6.54 19.53
N SER A 220 -21.57 5.44 18.79
CA SER A 220 -20.65 4.34 19.12
C SER A 220 -19.17 4.75 19.09
N LEU A 221 -18.85 5.84 18.37
CA LEU A 221 -17.49 6.41 18.32
C LEU A 221 -17.21 7.39 19.46
N ARG A 222 -18.22 7.81 20.23
CA ARG A 222 -18.08 8.71 21.39
C ARG A 222 -17.85 7.89 22.66
N LEU A 223 -16.73 7.17 22.70
CA LEU A 223 -16.43 6.22 23.76
C LEU A 223 -16.23 6.91 25.12
N THR A 224 -16.80 6.30 26.16
CA THR A 224 -16.53 6.61 27.57
C THR A 224 -15.76 5.45 28.21
N ASP A 225 -15.10 5.69 29.34
CA ASP A 225 -14.38 4.62 30.05
C ASP A 225 -15.31 3.45 30.42
N SER A 226 -16.57 3.74 30.76
CA SER A 226 -17.58 2.72 31.04
C SER A 226 -17.97 1.93 29.78
N ALA A 227 -18.08 2.58 28.62
CA ALA A 227 -18.39 1.93 27.35
C ALA A 227 -17.24 1.02 26.89
N ILE A 228 -15.99 1.48 27.04
CA ILE A 228 -14.80 0.68 26.76
C ILE A 228 -14.76 -0.54 27.68
N ALA A 229 -14.94 -0.34 28.99
CA ALA A 229 -14.95 -1.45 29.95
C ALA A 229 -16.07 -2.46 29.67
N ALA A 230 -17.27 -2.02 29.27
CA ALA A 230 -18.37 -2.90 28.92
C ALA A 230 -18.07 -3.72 27.66
N SER A 231 -17.58 -3.09 26.59
CA SER A 231 -17.16 -3.76 25.35
C SER A 231 -16.08 -4.81 25.62
N LEU A 232 -14.98 -4.44 26.30
CA LEU A 232 -13.89 -5.37 26.58
C LEU A 232 -14.34 -6.51 27.50
N ARG A 233 -15.18 -6.24 28.51
CA ARG A 233 -15.74 -7.28 29.39
C ARG A 233 -16.54 -8.33 28.62
N GLN A 234 -17.23 -7.92 27.57
CA GLN A 234 -18.07 -8.81 26.78
C GLN A 234 -17.28 -9.54 25.69
N HIS A 235 -16.37 -8.84 25.01
CA HIS A 235 -15.78 -9.30 23.75
C HIS A 235 -14.31 -9.74 23.86
N LEU A 236 -13.57 -9.32 24.90
CA LEU A 236 -12.14 -9.61 25.04
C LEU A 236 -11.81 -10.37 26.32
N THR A 237 -12.23 -9.86 27.48
CA THR A 237 -11.90 -10.38 28.81
C THR A 237 -12.18 -11.87 28.97
N PRO A 238 -13.31 -12.45 28.52
CA PRO A 238 -13.57 -13.86 28.74
C PRO A 238 -12.59 -14.79 28.01
N PHE A 239 -12.01 -14.36 26.88
CA PHE A 239 -10.97 -15.10 26.17
C PHE A 239 -9.65 -15.10 26.95
N LEU A 240 -9.30 -13.96 27.56
CA LEU A 240 -8.04 -13.77 28.27
C LEU A 240 -8.07 -14.36 29.69
N PHE A 241 -9.24 -14.30 30.33
CA PHE A 241 -9.46 -14.68 31.73
C PHE A 241 -10.68 -15.59 31.84
N PRO A 242 -10.58 -16.85 31.40
CA PRO A 242 -11.69 -17.78 31.47
C PRO A 242 -12.11 -17.99 32.93
N SER A 243 -13.41 -17.89 33.20
CA SER A 243 -14.03 -18.10 34.51
C SER A 243 -15.25 -18.99 34.38
N SER A 244 -15.46 -19.87 35.36
CA SER A 244 -16.65 -20.72 35.45
C SER A 244 -17.91 -19.99 35.95
N GLU A 245 -17.75 -18.80 36.54
CA GLU A 245 -18.84 -18.03 37.16
C GLU A 245 -19.34 -16.88 36.27
N ALA A 246 -18.52 -16.45 35.30
CA ALA A 246 -18.85 -15.38 34.37
C ALA A 246 -19.37 -15.94 33.04
N SER A 247 -19.99 -15.09 32.22
CA SER A 247 -20.31 -15.44 30.84
C SER A 247 -19.04 -15.82 30.08
N GLY A 248 -19.08 -16.97 29.40
CA GLY A 248 -17.97 -17.47 28.62
C GLY A 248 -17.66 -16.61 27.38
N PRO A 249 -16.56 -16.92 26.67
CA PRO A 249 -16.19 -16.22 25.45
C PRO A 249 -17.27 -16.31 24.37
N ARG A 250 -17.42 -15.21 23.62
CA ARG A 250 -18.30 -15.12 22.45
C ARG A 250 -17.64 -15.75 21.22
N PHE A 251 -17.44 -17.06 21.27
CA PHE A 251 -16.89 -17.85 20.17
C PHE A 251 -17.74 -17.72 18.90
N ASP A 252 -19.06 -17.63 19.05
CA ASP A 252 -20.00 -17.40 17.95
C ASP A 252 -19.65 -16.16 17.13
N LEU A 253 -19.33 -15.05 17.80
CA LEU A 253 -18.95 -13.80 17.14
C LEU A 253 -17.50 -13.79 16.66
N TYR A 254 -16.60 -14.46 17.38
CA TYR A 254 -15.22 -14.59 16.94
C TYR A 254 -15.11 -15.42 15.67
N GLU A 255 -15.76 -16.59 15.62
CA GLU A 255 -15.83 -17.44 14.42
C GLU A 255 -16.50 -16.71 13.25
N ALA A 256 -17.57 -15.95 13.50
CA ALA A 256 -18.18 -15.11 12.46
C ALA A 256 -17.22 -14.02 11.95
N PHE A 257 -16.42 -13.41 12.83
CA PHE A 257 -15.37 -12.46 12.44
C PHE A 257 -14.28 -13.13 11.59
N VAL A 258 -13.80 -14.31 11.99
CA VAL A 258 -12.80 -15.07 11.22
C VAL A 258 -13.35 -15.44 9.84
N ALA A 259 -14.58 -15.94 9.75
CA ALA A 259 -15.20 -16.26 8.47
C ALA A 259 -15.32 -15.02 7.56
N LEU A 260 -15.75 -13.87 8.11
CA LEU A 260 -15.77 -12.62 7.36
C LEU A 260 -14.37 -12.20 6.90
N LEU A 261 -13.37 -12.36 7.76
CA LEU A 261 -11.98 -12.03 7.43
C LEU A 261 -11.47 -12.89 6.26
N ASP A 262 -11.69 -14.20 6.31
CA ASP A 262 -11.30 -15.12 5.23
C ASP A 262 -11.99 -14.77 3.90
N ALA A 263 -13.30 -14.50 3.93
CA ALA A 263 -14.04 -14.07 2.75
C ALA A 263 -13.55 -12.72 2.20
N GLN A 264 -13.20 -11.77 3.08
CA GLN A 264 -12.65 -10.48 2.66
C GLN A 264 -11.23 -10.62 2.10
N ILE A 265 -10.40 -11.52 2.64
CA ILE A 265 -9.08 -11.85 2.09
C ILE A 265 -9.25 -12.42 0.68
N GLU A 266 -10.18 -13.36 0.48
CA GLU A 266 -10.44 -13.96 -0.83
C GLU A 266 -10.98 -12.94 -1.84
N LEU A 267 -11.89 -12.04 -1.44
CA LEU A 267 -12.35 -10.93 -2.29
C LEU A 267 -11.19 -10.01 -2.68
N ASN A 268 -10.36 -9.62 -1.71
CA ASN A 268 -9.21 -8.77 -1.96
C ASN A 268 -8.19 -9.48 -2.87
N ALA A 269 -7.91 -10.76 -2.64
CA ALA A 269 -7.03 -11.56 -3.48
C ALA A 269 -7.55 -11.66 -4.90
N PHE A 270 -8.85 -11.87 -5.10
CA PHE A 270 -9.48 -11.91 -6.42
C PHE A 270 -9.34 -10.58 -7.17
N ILE A 271 -9.69 -9.46 -6.53
CA ILE A 271 -9.56 -8.12 -7.13
C ILE A 271 -8.12 -7.91 -7.58
N ASN A 272 -7.18 -8.21 -6.70
CA ASN A 272 -5.80 -7.83 -6.87
C ASN A 272 -4.96 -8.77 -7.74
N ARG A 273 -5.15 -10.08 -7.60
CA ARG A 273 -4.34 -11.11 -8.27
C ARG A 273 -5.02 -11.62 -9.54
N SER A 274 -6.30 -11.35 -9.73
CA SER A 274 -7.06 -11.76 -10.91
C SER A 274 -7.54 -10.55 -11.71
N ALA A 275 -8.37 -9.67 -11.13
CA ALA A 275 -8.99 -8.58 -11.90
C ALA A 275 -7.99 -7.48 -12.30
N ASP A 276 -7.15 -7.02 -11.36
CA ASP A 276 -6.09 -6.04 -11.63
C ASP A 276 -5.00 -6.63 -12.53
N ALA A 277 -4.62 -7.90 -12.31
CA ALA A 277 -3.67 -8.59 -13.17
C ALA A 277 -4.21 -8.70 -14.61
N PHE A 278 -5.48 -9.07 -14.77
CA PHE A 278 -6.15 -9.05 -16.08
C PHE A 278 -6.17 -7.63 -16.69
N SER A 279 -6.36 -6.61 -15.87
CA SER A 279 -6.50 -5.23 -16.34
C SER A 279 -5.18 -4.57 -16.72
N TYR A 280 -4.07 -4.90 -16.06
CA TYR A 280 -2.83 -4.11 -16.15
C TYR A 280 -1.55 -4.91 -16.39
N ASP A 281 -1.58 -6.24 -16.27
CA ASP A 281 -0.44 -7.09 -16.59
C ASP A 281 -0.54 -7.58 -18.05
N ASP A 282 0.18 -6.91 -18.94
CA ASP A 282 0.26 -7.28 -20.36
C ASP A 282 1.19 -8.48 -20.61
N SER A 283 1.92 -8.96 -19.58
CA SER A 283 2.78 -10.15 -19.69
C SER A 283 2.03 -11.47 -19.51
N ILE A 284 0.73 -11.41 -19.21
CA ILE A 284 -0.16 -12.57 -19.05
C ILE A 284 -1.44 -12.43 -19.88
N ARG A 285 -2.13 -13.55 -20.10
CA ARG A 285 -3.50 -13.61 -20.64
C ARG A 285 -4.35 -14.58 -19.84
N PHE A 286 -5.63 -14.29 -19.75
CA PHE A 286 -6.63 -15.20 -19.20
C PHE A 286 -7.31 -15.93 -20.37
N ILE A 287 -7.21 -17.25 -20.38
CA ILE A 287 -7.82 -18.13 -21.39
C ILE A 287 -8.96 -18.90 -20.74
N ARG A 288 -10.09 -18.98 -21.42
CA ARG A 288 -11.26 -19.71 -20.96
C ARG A 288 -11.06 -21.22 -21.14
N GLN A 289 -11.27 -21.97 -20.05
CA GLN A 289 -11.34 -23.43 -20.01
C GLN A 289 -12.71 -23.83 -19.45
N GLY A 290 -13.72 -23.93 -20.32
CA GLY A 290 -15.11 -24.12 -19.89
C GLY A 290 -15.64 -22.90 -19.14
N GLU A 291 -15.98 -23.07 -17.86
CA GLU A 291 -16.45 -22.03 -16.94
C GLU A 291 -15.33 -21.41 -16.08
N GLN A 292 -14.07 -21.82 -16.32
CA GLN A 292 -12.92 -21.34 -15.57
C GLN A 292 -11.98 -20.53 -16.46
N LEU A 293 -11.15 -19.72 -15.83
CA LEU A 293 -10.06 -19.00 -16.50
C LEU A 293 -8.72 -19.58 -16.05
N GLU A 294 -7.82 -19.76 -17.01
CA GLU A 294 -6.43 -20.15 -16.82
C GLU A 294 -5.52 -18.99 -17.21
N ILE A 295 -4.49 -18.74 -16.40
CA ILE A 295 -3.49 -17.71 -16.68
C ILE A 295 -2.38 -18.32 -17.52
N VAL A 296 -2.13 -17.74 -18.69
CA VAL A 296 -1.00 -18.08 -19.55
C VAL A 296 -0.02 -16.92 -19.59
N GLU A 297 1.25 -17.23 -19.38
CA GLU A 297 2.34 -16.26 -19.53
C GLU A 297 2.62 -16.04 -21.03
N VAL A 298 2.60 -14.77 -21.45
CA VAL A 298 2.85 -14.37 -22.85
C VAL A 298 4.15 -13.60 -23.02
N ASP A 299 4.69 -13.01 -21.94
CA ASP A 299 6.02 -12.40 -21.95
C ASP A 299 6.80 -12.72 -20.65
N ALA A 300 7.55 -13.82 -20.71
CA ALA A 300 8.38 -14.28 -19.61
C ALA A 300 9.48 -13.27 -19.23
N GLN A 301 9.98 -12.51 -20.19
CA GLN A 301 11.07 -11.56 -19.98
C GLN A 301 10.58 -10.33 -19.25
N ALA A 302 9.44 -9.77 -19.65
CA ALA A 302 8.80 -8.65 -18.94
C ALA A 302 8.47 -9.03 -17.50
N ARG A 303 7.91 -10.23 -17.28
CA ARG A 303 7.62 -10.73 -15.93
C ARG A 303 8.87 -10.93 -15.08
N ALA A 304 9.96 -11.43 -15.67
CA ALA A 304 11.24 -11.54 -14.98
C ALA A 304 11.87 -10.17 -14.68
N ALA A 305 11.70 -9.18 -15.55
CA ALA A 305 12.15 -7.81 -15.31
C ALA A 305 11.39 -7.19 -14.12
N TRP A 306 10.05 -7.26 -14.14
CA TRP A 306 9.19 -6.78 -13.05
C TRP A 306 9.60 -7.35 -11.69
N ARG A 307 9.80 -8.67 -11.61
CA ARG A 307 10.26 -9.34 -10.37
C ARG A 307 11.62 -8.81 -9.90
N ARG A 308 12.58 -8.67 -10.81
CA ARG A 308 13.92 -8.15 -10.47
C ARG A 308 13.86 -6.70 -9.97
N ASP A 309 12.98 -5.88 -10.53
CA ASP A 309 12.85 -4.49 -10.12
C ASP A 309 12.15 -4.35 -8.76
N GLY A 310 11.14 -5.18 -8.48
CA GLY A 310 10.59 -5.33 -7.13
C GLY A 310 11.64 -5.76 -6.10
N ASP A 311 12.48 -6.76 -6.42
CA ASP A 311 13.58 -7.20 -5.56
C ASP A 311 14.63 -6.10 -5.30
N LYS A 312 14.84 -5.19 -6.27
CA LYS A 312 15.73 -4.03 -6.08
C LYS A 312 15.10 -3.02 -5.12
N LEU A 313 13.81 -2.75 -5.26
CA LEU A 313 13.07 -1.84 -4.37
C LEU A 313 13.11 -2.34 -2.93
N ASP A 314 12.88 -3.64 -2.71
CA ASP A 314 12.96 -4.29 -1.39
C ASP A 314 14.31 -4.03 -0.69
N ARG A 315 15.41 -4.05 -1.45
CA ARG A 315 16.77 -3.84 -0.93
C ARG A 315 17.04 -2.39 -0.51
N LEU A 316 16.28 -1.41 -1.02
CA LEU A 316 16.48 0.00 -0.66
C LEU A 316 16.19 0.27 0.82
N HIS A 317 15.33 -0.54 1.46
CA HIS A 317 15.10 -0.42 2.91
C HIS A 317 16.38 -0.61 3.72
N GLN A 318 17.23 -1.58 3.34
CA GLN A 318 18.51 -1.81 4.02
C GLN A 318 19.50 -0.69 3.76
N TYR A 319 19.54 -0.16 2.54
CA TYR A 319 20.37 0.99 2.19
C TYR A 319 20.12 2.19 3.13
N TRP A 320 18.84 2.56 3.31
CA TRP A 320 18.48 3.68 4.18
C TRP A 320 18.73 3.38 5.66
N LEU A 321 18.55 2.13 6.10
CA LEU A 321 18.90 1.73 7.46
C LEU A 321 20.39 1.93 7.75
N TYR A 322 21.28 1.44 6.88
CA TYR A 322 22.73 1.61 7.07
C TYR A 322 23.13 3.09 7.07
N ARG A 323 22.60 3.89 6.14
CA ARG A 323 22.79 5.35 6.14
C ARG A 323 22.32 5.99 7.45
N GLY A 324 21.20 5.53 8.00
CA GLY A 324 20.67 5.99 9.28
C GLY A 324 21.55 5.62 10.47
N MET A 325 22.13 4.42 10.47
CA MET A 325 23.12 3.99 11.48
C MET A 325 24.36 4.86 11.43
N ASP A 326 24.94 5.08 10.24
CA ASP A 326 26.13 5.92 10.07
C ASP A 326 25.89 7.35 10.57
N ALA A 327 24.74 7.94 10.20
CA ALA A 327 24.37 9.27 10.62
C ALA A 327 24.09 9.37 12.13
N LEU A 328 23.51 8.34 12.75
CA LEU A 328 23.35 8.28 14.20
C LEU A 328 24.71 8.21 14.91
N MET A 329 25.61 7.34 14.44
CA MET A 329 26.95 7.20 15.02
C MET A 329 27.80 8.48 14.90
N ALA A 330 27.54 9.28 13.86
CA ALA A 330 28.15 10.59 13.69
C ALA A 330 27.53 11.71 14.55
N SER A 331 26.46 11.43 15.31
CA SER A 331 25.74 12.41 16.13
C SER A 331 25.81 12.09 17.63
N PRO A 332 26.83 12.60 18.36
CA PRO A 332 26.93 12.44 19.81
C PRO A 332 25.70 12.98 20.56
N GLU A 333 25.09 14.06 20.05
CA GLU A 333 23.91 14.70 20.63
C GLU A 333 22.69 13.77 20.61
N LEU A 334 22.43 13.09 19.49
CA LEU A 334 21.32 12.14 19.40
C LEU A 334 21.59 10.87 20.19
N LEU A 335 22.84 10.38 20.19
CA LEU A 335 23.24 9.23 21.02
C LEU A 335 23.00 9.48 22.51
N ALA A 336 23.25 10.71 23.00
CA ALA A 336 23.00 11.08 24.38
C ALA A 336 21.51 11.07 24.78
N LEU A 337 20.59 11.15 23.81
CA LEU A 337 19.15 11.07 24.04
C LEU A 337 18.61 9.64 24.07
N VAL A 338 19.44 8.64 23.70
CA VAL A 338 19.02 7.24 23.70
C VAL A 338 18.88 6.75 25.14
N SER A 339 17.67 6.34 25.51
CA SER A 339 17.42 5.79 26.84
C SER A 339 18.20 4.48 27.04
N PRO A 340 18.85 4.29 28.21
CA PRO A 340 19.54 3.03 28.52
C PRO A 340 18.56 1.86 28.72
N ALA A 341 17.29 2.15 29.03
CA ALA A 341 16.26 1.12 29.08
C ALA A 341 15.95 0.65 27.65
N HIS A 342 16.01 -0.67 27.39
CA HIS A 342 15.89 -1.24 26.04
C HIS A 342 16.85 -0.61 25.02
N LEU A 343 18.11 -0.40 25.45
CA LEU A 343 19.14 0.31 24.67
C LEU A 343 19.21 -0.12 23.21
N GLU A 344 19.26 -1.42 22.93
CA GLU A 344 19.35 -1.94 21.56
C GLU A 344 18.14 -1.57 20.70
N ALA A 345 16.92 -1.78 21.22
CA ALA A 345 15.70 -1.44 20.51
C ALA A 345 15.60 0.08 20.25
N ASN A 346 16.02 0.90 21.21
CA ASN A 346 16.04 2.35 21.05
C ASN A 346 17.11 2.80 20.04
N LEU A 347 18.31 2.22 20.05
CA LEU A 347 19.33 2.50 19.03
C LEU A 347 18.80 2.20 17.61
N GLN A 348 18.13 1.05 17.44
CA GLN A 348 17.48 0.70 16.18
C GLN A 348 16.39 1.72 15.80
N ALA A 349 15.57 2.16 16.74
CA ALA A 349 14.53 3.16 16.49
C ALA A 349 15.11 4.48 15.99
N PHE A 350 16.19 4.97 16.63
CA PHE A 350 16.90 6.17 16.19
C PHE A 350 17.51 6.01 14.80
N ALA A 351 18.17 4.88 14.53
CA ALA A 351 18.78 4.60 13.22
C ALA A 351 17.72 4.53 12.10
N LYS A 352 16.59 3.85 12.33
CA LYS A 352 15.48 3.77 11.37
C LYS A 352 14.84 5.14 11.11
N ALA A 353 14.61 5.92 12.16
CA ALA A 353 14.09 7.28 12.04
C ALA A 353 15.04 8.18 11.24
N MET A 354 16.35 8.08 11.49
CA MET A 354 17.37 8.82 10.75
C MET A 354 17.43 8.41 9.28
N GLY A 355 17.44 7.11 8.99
CA GLY A 355 17.43 6.59 7.63
C GLY A 355 16.20 7.04 6.84
N THR A 356 15.02 7.02 7.48
CA THR A 356 13.77 7.51 6.88
C THR A 356 13.79 9.03 6.68
N TRP A 357 14.34 9.77 7.63
CA TRP A 357 14.51 11.22 7.51
C TRP A 357 15.41 11.59 6.32
N LEU A 358 16.58 10.95 6.20
CA LEU A 358 17.49 11.14 5.06
C LEU A 358 16.77 10.84 3.75
N ARG A 359 16.01 9.75 3.69
CA ARG A 359 15.21 9.40 2.51
C ARG A 359 14.19 10.49 2.16
N LEU A 360 13.40 10.96 3.12
CA LEU A 360 12.41 12.01 2.90
C LEU A 360 13.05 13.32 2.44
N GLN A 361 14.20 13.66 2.99
CA GLN A 361 14.94 14.86 2.63
C GLN A 361 15.60 14.76 1.25
N GLU A 362 16.24 13.63 0.94
CA GLU A 362 17.03 13.40 -0.28
C GLU A 362 16.18 13.04 -1.49
N VAL A 363 15.18 12.16 -1.33
CA VAL A 363 14.37 11.63 -2.44
C VAL A 363 13.09 12.44 -2.62
N TYR A 364 12.53 12.94 -1.51
CA TYR A 364 11.24 13.63 -1.52
C TYR A 364 11.36 15.12 -1.20
N GLY A 365 12.55 15.69 -1.02
CA GLY A 365 12.69 17.13 -0.78
C GLY A 365 11.90 17.65 0.44
N VAL A 366 11.54 16.79 1.39
CA VAL A 366 10.73 17.15 2.55
C VAL A 366 11.55 18.06 3.46
N ALA A 367 10.94 19.17 3.88
CA ALA A 367 11.56 20.09 4.83
C ALA A 367 11.53 19.51 6.25
N GLU A 368 12.42 20.00 7.12
CA GLU A 368 12.47 19.55 8.52
C GLU A 368 11.14 19.76 9.25
N GLN A 369 10.42 20.82 8.87
CA GLN A 369 9.15 21.22 9.45
C GLN A 369 8.05 21.12 8.38
N VAL A 370 6.94 20.50 8.75
CA VAL A 370 5.76 20.37 7.89
C VAL A 370 4.51 20.83 8.64
N ARG A 371 3.59 21.51 7.96
CA ARG A 371 2.29 21.83 8.53
C ARG A 371 1.36 20.62 8.48
N THR A 372 0.74 20.29 9.60
CA THR A 372 -0.29 19.25 9.70
C THR A 372 -1.64 19.79 9.21
N GLU A 373 -2.60 18.89 8.97
CA GLU A 373 -3.99 19.26 8.66
C GLU A 373 -4.64 20.08 9.78
N ALA A 374 -4.22 19.86 11.03
CA ALA A 374 -4.65 20.63 12.20
C ALA A 374 -4.03 22.04 12.25
N GLY A 375 -3.16 22.40 11.30
CA GLY A 375 -2.47 23.69 11.22
C GLY A 375 -1.24 23.81 12.13
N SER A 376 -0.94 22.78 12.93
CA SER A 376 0.26 22.71 13.76
C SER A 376 1.51 22.43 12.91
N CYS A 377 2.68 22.89 13.36
CA CYS A 377 3.95 22.63 12.70
C CYS A 377 4.64 21.47 13.41
N VAL A 378 5.05 20.43 12.67
CA VAL A 378 5.71 19.25 13.22
C VAL A 378 7.12 19.10 12.65
N ASN A 379 8.08 18.81 13.53
CA ASN A 379 9.41 18.37 13.12
C ASN A 379 9.33 16.92 12.62
N VAL A 380 9.61 16.71 11.34
CA VAL A 380 9.43 15.42 10.66
C VAL A 380 10.31 14.35 11.28
N PHE A 381 11.59 14.63 11.56
CA PHE A 381 12.48 13.67 12.23
C PHE A 381 11.95 13.26 13.61
N ARG A 382 11.44 14.20 14.41
CA ARG A 382 10.86 13.87 15.72
C ARG A 382 9.57 13.08 15.61
N ALA A 383 8.75 13.33 14.59
CA ALA A 383 7.58 12.50 14.32
C ALA A 383 7.98 11.06 13.96
N LEU A 384 8.98 10.89 13.09
CA LEU A 384 9.55 9.58 12.74
C LEU A 384 10.11 8.86 13.96
N LEU A 385 10.93 9.55 14.76
CA LEU A 385 11.51 8.99 15.96
C LEU A 385 10.44 8.53 16.96
N ALA A 386 9.38 9.33 17.15
CA ALA A 386 8.31 8.96 18.05
C ALA A 386 7.58 7.68 17.61
N THR A 387 7.30 7.49 16.31
CA THR A 387 6.67 6.25 15.85
C THR A 387 7.61 5.04 15.97
N GLU A 388 8.91 5.21 15.69
CA GLU A 388 9.89 4.13 15.87
C GLU A 388 10.08 3.75 17.35
N LEU A 389 10.05 4.73 18.27
CA LEU A 389 10.06 4.47 19.71
C LEU A 389 8.78 3.79 20.20
N MET A 390 7.62 4.10 19.61
CA MET A 390 6.39 3.34 19.87
C MET A 390 6.51 1.89 19.39
N THR A 391 7.11 1.67 18.21
CA THR A 391 7.41 0.33 17.69
C THR A 391 8.35 -0.43 18.65
N ALA A 392 9.45 0.19 19.08
CA ALA A 392 10.38 -0.41 20.05
C ALA A 392 9.68 -0.80 21.36
N PHE A 393 8.85 0.11 21.90
CA PHE A 393 8.03 -0.16 23.08
C PHE A 393 7.08 -1.36 22.84
N CYS A 394 6.35 -1.40 21.72
CA CYS A 394 5.43 -2.51 21.45
C CYS A 394 6.16 -3.85 21.28
N ILE A 395 7.36 -3.86 20.68
CA ILE A 395 8.17 -5.08 20.57
C ILE A 395 8.58 -5.57 21.96
N GLU A 396 9.16 -4.69 22.77
CA GLU A 396 9.78 -5.07 24.04
C GLU A 396 8.77 -5.34 25.15
N ASP A 397 7.66 -4.60 25.20
CA ASP A 397 6.69 -4.67 26.28
C ASP A 397 5.45 -5.53 25.97
N PHE A 398 5.24 -5.91 24.70
CA PHE A 398 4.12 -6.75 24.28
C PHE A 398 4.57 -8.01 23.58
N LEU A 399 5.27 -7.91 22.44
CA LEU A 399 5.57 -9.08 21.61
C LEU A 399 6.56 -10.03 22.28
N ARG A 400 7.67 -9.51 22.84
CA ARG A 400 8.68 -10.35 23.50
C ARG A 400 8.10 -11.07 24.74
N PRO A 401 7.37 -10.41 25.66
CA PRO A 401 6.72 -11.10 26.77
C PRO A 401 5.61 -12.06 26.33
N TYR A 402 4.81 -11.68 25.32
CA TYR A 402 3.81 -12.56 24.73
C TYR A 402 4.43 -13.85 24.22
N HIS A 403 5.51 -13.76 23.44
CA HIS A 403 6.21 -14.91 22.89
C HIS A 403 6.72 -15.85 24.00
N GLN A 404 7.31 -15.29 25.06
CA GLN A 404 7.74 -16.07 26.23
C GLN A 404 6.56 -16.77 26.92
N HIS A 405 5.43 -16.09 27.10
CA HIS A 405 4.23 -16.69 27.69
C HIS A 405 3.61 -17.75 26.78
N LEU A 406 3.63 -17.55 25.46
CA LEU A 406 3.15 -18.52 24.48
C LEU A 406 3.97 -19.81 24.54
N GLN A 407 5.30 -19.72 24.59
CA GLN A 407 6.18 -20.88 24.76
C GLN A 407 5.92 -21.64 26.07
N GLN A 408 5.56 -20.93 27.14
CA GLN A 408 5.32 -21.53 28.46
C GLN A 408 3.93 -22.16 28.60
N LEU A 409 2.91 -21.54 28.01
CA LEU A 409 1.50 -21.92 28.21
C LEU A 409 0.93 -22.73 27.05
N GLY A 410 1.54 -22.67 25.87
CA GLY A 410 1.07 -23.38 24.68
C GLY A 410 -0.29 -22.92 24.16
N HIS A 411 -0.81 -21.78 24.62
CA HIS A 411 -2.11 -21.25 24.25
C HIS A 411 -2.06 -19.72 24.06
N PRO A 412 -2.43 -19.19 22.88
CA PRO A 412 -2.26 -17.77 22.55
C PRO A 412 -3.06 -16.84 23.46
N TRP A 413 -4.33 -17.12 23.71
CA TRP A 413 -5.13 -16.24 24.56
C TRP A 413 -4.76 -16.28 26.05
N LEU A 414 -4.29 -17.42 26.58
CA LEU A 414 -3.77 -17.47 27.95
C LEU A 414 -2.43 -16.72 28.08
N ALA A 415 -1.60 -16.74 27.04
CA ALA A 415 -0.39 -15.92 26.97
C ALA A 415 -0.72 -14.42 26.97
N LEU A 416 -1.73 -14.01 26.21
CA LEU A 416 -2.27 -12.65 26.26
C LEU A 416 -2.85 -12.30 27.63
N GLY A 417 -3.60 -13.22 28.25
CA GLY A 417 -4.14 -13.02 29.60
C GLY A 417 -3.04 -12.81 30.63
N ARG A 418 -1.96 -13.59 30.55
CA ARG A 418 -0.79 -13.42 31.43
C ARG A 418 -0.10 -12.08 31.22
N LEU A 419 0.05 -11.65 29.97
CA LEU A 419 0.59 -10.33 29.64
C LEU A 419 -0.27 -9.20 30.22
N ALA A 420 -1.58 -9.24 29.97
CA ALA A 420 -2.53 -8.24 30.45
C ALA A 420 -2.57 -8.19 31.99
N PHE A 421 -2.64 -9.34 32.66
CA PHE A 421 -2.61 -9.42 34.12
C PHE A 421 -1.30 -8.91 34.70
N GLY A 422 -0.17 -9.25 34.08
CA GLY A 422 1.14 -8.75 34.48
C GLY A 422 1.21 -7.23 34.47
N GLY A 423 0.61 -6.56 33.48
CA GLY A 423 0.50 -5.10 33.44
C GLY A 423 -0.33 -4.53 34.58
N LEU A 424 -1.46 -5.16 34.91
CA LEU A 424 -2.34 -4.74 36.00
C LEU A 424 -1.72 -4.88 37.40
N LEU A 425 -0.75 -5.79 37.58
CA LEU A 425 -0.03 -5.98 38.83
C LEU A 425 1.09 -4.97 39.09
N GLN A 426 1.48 -4.19 38.07
CA GLN A 426 2.51 -3.17 38.24
C GLN A 426 2.00 -2.00 39.07
N PRO A 427 2.86 -1.32 39.88
CA PRO A 427 2.43 -0.22 40.75
C PRO A 427 1.68 0.90 40.02
N GLU A 428 2.08 1.19 38.78
CA GLU A 428 1.48 2.22 37.93
C GLU A 428 0.24 1.72 37.15
N MET A 429 -0.14 0.45 37.30
CA MET A 429 -1.20 -0.24 36.55
C MET A 429 -1.10 -0.01 35.05
N GLN A 430 -0.29 -0.81 34.38
CA GLN A 430 -0.03 -0.61 32.96
C GLN A 430 -1.03 -1.38 32.09
N ASN A 431 -1.64 -0.69 31.12
CA ASN A 431 -2.48 -1.33 30.11
C ASN A 431 -1.60 -2.20 29.18
N ARG A 432 -1.71 -3.52 29.35
CA ARG A 432 -1.03 -4.56 28.55
C ARG A 432 -2.02 -5.49 27.82
N PHE A 433 -3.21 -4.98 27.53
CA PHE A 433 -4.18 -5.68 26.69
C PHE A 433 -3.73 -5.66 25.21
N PRO A 434 -4.24 -6.60 24.37
CA PRO A 434 -3.95 -6.60 22.93
C PRO A 434 -4.52 -5.37 22.18
N ILE A 435 -5.25 -4.50 22.88
CA ILE A 435 -5.64 -3.15 22.47
C ILE A 435 -5.29 -2.20 23.61
N THR A 436 -4.63 -1.09 23.27
CA THR A 436 -4.30 -0.05 24.24
C THR A 436 -5.09 1.21 23.95
N TRP A 437 -5.48 1.94 25.01
CA TRP A 437 -6.13 3.24 24.89
C TRP A 437 -5.63 4.20 25.97
N ALA A 438 -5.64 5.49 25.66
CA ALA A 438 -5.30 6.56 26.59
C ALA A 438 -6.07 7.84 26.26
N ASP A 439 -6.27 8.71 27.25
CA ASP A 439 -6.67 10.08 27.01
C ASP A 439 -5.55 10.84 26.27
N ARG A 440 -5.94 11.81 25.43
CA ARG A 440 -4.97 12.61 24.66
C ARG A 440 -3.92 13.30 25.54
N ALA A 441 -4.33 13.88 26.68
CA ALA A 441 -3.41 14.54 27.60
C ALA A 441 -2.38 13.56 28.19
N ALA A 442 -2.80 12.36 28.57
CA ALA A 442 -1.91 11.32 29.08
C ALA A 442 -0.93 10.85 27.99
N LYS A 443 -1.40 10.71 26.75
CA LYS A 443 -0.54 10.35 25.61
C LYS A 443 0.50 11.43 25.33
N ILE A 444 0.11 12.71 25.33
CA ILE A 444 1.03 13.85 25.17
C ILE A 444 2.09 13.84 26.27
N ALA A 445 1.69 13.70 27.54
CA ALA A 445 2.63 13.65 28.65
C ALA A 445 3.65 12.51 28.50
N ARG A 446 3.18 11.32 28.06
CA ARG A 446 4.02 10.14 27.88
C ARG A 446 5.06 10.28 26.75
N ILE A 447 4.73 11.00 25.67
CA ILE A 447 5.66 11.18 24.54
C ILE A 447 6.44 12.49 24.60
N THR A 448 6.12 13.40 25.53
CA THR A 448 6.83 14.66 25.73
C THR A 448 8.34 14.45 25.92
N PRO A 449 8.82 13.49 26.72
CA PRO A 449 10.26 13.24 26.86
C PRO A 449 10.97 12.92 25.54
N TRP A 450 10.29 12.36 24.54
CA TRP A 450 10.88 12.04 23.23
C TRP A 450 11.14 13.28 22.37
N THR A 451 10.58 14.42 22.77
CA THR A 451 10.78 15.72 22.13
C THR A 451 11.91 16.53 22.76
N ALA A 452 12.69 15.91 23.67
CA ALA A 452 13.80 16.57 24.34
C ALA A 452 14.86 17.08 23.36
N THR A 453 15.31 18.31 23.60
CA THR A 453 16.44 18.97 22.93
C THR A 453 17.41 19.51 23.98
N VAL A 454 18.55 20.05 23.55
CA VAL A 454 19.50 20.71 24.45
C VAL A 454 18.83 21.89 25.18
N GLU A 455 17.99 22.66 24.48
CA GLU A 455 17.26 23.80 25.04
C GLU A 455 16.08 23.37 25.92
N HIS A 456 15.49 22.21 25.63
CA HIS A 456 14.35 21.66 26.36
C HIS A 456 14.62 20.21 26.78
N PRO A 457 15.42 19.97 27.84
CA PRO A 457 15.83 18.61 28.24
C PRO A 457 14.68 17.70 28.66
N GLN A 458 13.55 18.26 29.11
CA GLN A 458 12.35 17.51 29.45
C GLN A 458 11.38 17.36 28.27
N GLY A 459 11.72 17.93 27.11
CA GLY A 459 10.83 18.03 25.95
C GLY A 459 9.79 19.14 26.07
N GLN A 460 8.95 19.24 25.04
CA GLN A 460 7.90 20.24 24.92
C GLN A 460 6.54 19.60 24.66
N PRO A 461 5.53 19.83 25.52
CA PRO A 461 4.17 19.29 25.31
C PRO A 461 3.56 19.68 23.96
N ARG A 462 3.84 20.90 23.46
CA ARG A 462 3.36 21.35 22.14
C ARG A 462 3.99 20.58 20.98
N ALA A 463 5.25 20.20 21.09
CA ALA A 463 5.91 19.37 20.07
C ALA A 463 5.33 17.94 20.09
N ALA A 464 5.10 17.39 21.28
CA ALA A 464 4.42 16.11 21.45
C ALA A 464 3.00 16.13 20.88
N GLU A 465 2.27 17.21 21.09
CA GLU A 465 0.95 17.42 20.50
C GLU A 465 0.99 17.41 18.97
N ALA A 466 1.91 18.15 18.35
CA ALA A 466 2.05 18.17 16.89
C ALA A 466 2.44 16.81 16.30
N ILE A 467 3.32 16.06 16.98
CA ILE A 467 3.66 14.67 16.61
C ILE A 467 2.42 13.78 16.67
N LEU A 468 1.61 13.93 17.72
CA LEU A 468 0.41 13.12 17.88
C LEU A 468 -0.61 13.41 16.79
N ASP A 469 -0.84 14.69 16.47
CA ASP A 469 -1.75 15.10 15.40
C ASP A 469 -1.28 14.58 14.03
N PHE A 470 0.04 14.54 13.79
CA PHE A 470 0.61 14.01 12.54
C PHE A 470 0.31 12.52 12.31
N TRP A 471 0.29 11.72 13.38
CA TRP A 471 0.07 10.26 13.31
C TRP A 471 -1.37 9.82 13.65
N THR A 472 -2.27 10.76 13.93
CA THR A 472 -3.63 10.44 14.38
C THR A 472 -4.61 10.36 13.21
N SER A 473 -5.35 9.25 13.15
CA SER A 473 -6.54 9.10 12.30
C SER A 473 -7.79 9.38 13.14
N ASP A 474 -8.52 10.44 12.84
CA ASP A 474 -9.80 10.75 13.49
C ASP A 474 -10.92 9.89 12.88
N TRP A 475 -11.36 8.87 13.62
CA TRP A 475 -12.36 7.93 13.14
C TRP A 475 -13.76 8.52 13.09
N ASN A 476 -14.05 9.57 13.86
CA ASN A 476 -15.32 10.29 13.74
C ASN A 476 -15.38 10.99 12.38
N ALA A 477 -14.33 11.74 12.03
CA ALA A 477 -14.24 12.43 10.74
C ALA A 477 -14.16 11.44 9.56
N LEU A 478 -13.45 10.32 9.74
CA LEU A 478 -13.39 9.28 8.72
C LEU A 478 -14.77 8.62 8.49
N ALA A 479 -15.50 8.29 9.55
CA ALA A 479 -16.84 7.71 9.44
C ALA A 479 -17.84 8.65 8.76
N GLU A 480 -17.74 9.97 8.99
CA GLU A 480 -18.56 10.97 8.29
C GLU A 480 -18.24 11.01 6.79
N ARG A 481 -16.96 11.02 6.41
CA ARG A 481 -16.54 10.97 4.99
C ARG A 481 -17.01 9.71 4.27
N LEU A 482 -16.83 8.55 4.90
CA LEU A 482 -17.26 7.26 4.34
C LEU A 482 -18.78 7.24 4.12
N ARG A 483 -19.57 7.76 5.06
CA ARG A 483 -21.03 7.89 4.92
C ARG A 483 -21.46 8.87 3.84
N GLY A 484 -20.66 9.91 3.59
CA GLY A 484 -20.88 10.87 2.50
C GLY A 484 -20.59 10.32 1.11
N GLY A 485 -20.15 9.06 0.98
CA GLY A 485 -19.71 8.48 -0.29
C GLY A 485 -18.38 9.05 -0.79
N ASP A 486 -17.67 9.81 0.04
CA ASP A 486 -16.31 10.25 -0.26
C ASP A 486 -15.36 9.09 0.05
N VAL A 487 -15.23 8.20 -0.93
CA VAL A 487 -14.28 7.08 -0.90
C VAL A 487 -12.85 7.57 -1.18
N ALA A 488 -12.65 8.87 -1.50
CA ALA A 488 -11.33 9.37 -1.80
C ALA A 488 -10.44 9.41 -0.55
N LEU A 489 -9.18 8.98 -0.73
CA LEU A 489 -8.07 9.09 0.23
C LEU A 489 -8.47 8.75 1.70
N ARG A 490 -8.95 7.52 1.91
CA ARG A 490 -9.02 6.88 3.24
C ARG A 490 -7.60 6.69 3.79
N PRO A 491 -7.25 7.19 5.00
CA PRO A 491 -6.02 6.81 5.68
C PRO A 491 -5.99 5.31 5.94
N ARG A 492 -4.92 4.65 5.51
CA ARG A 492 -4.65 3.27 5.93
C ARG A 492 -4.20 3.27 7.38
N TRP A 493 -4.38 2.15 8.07
CA TRP A 493 -4.07 2.08 9.49
C TRP A 493 -2.60 2.31 9.78
N GLN A 494 -1.71 1.77 8.94
CA GLN A 494 -0.27 1.89 9.12
C GLN A 494 0.21 3.32 8.88
N GLU A 495 -0.50 4.12 8.07
CA GLU A 495 -0.13 5.51 7.76
C GLU A 495 -0.40 6.46 8.92
N ARG A 496 -1.44 6.20 9.70
CA ARG A 496 -1.83 6.97 10.89
C ARG A 496 -2.30 6.03 12.01
N PRO A 497 -1.36 5.39 12.73
CA PRO A 497 -1.64 4.25 13.59
C PRO A 497 -2.22 4.62 14.97
N VAL A 498 -2.41 5.92 15.25
CA VAL A 498 -3.12 6.38 16.45
C VAL A 498 -4.58 6.64 16.08
N LEU A 499 -5.47 5.77 16.54
CA LEU A 499 -6.88 5.78 16.15
C LEU A 499 -7.69 6.57 17.18
N LYS A 500 -8.22 7.73 16.80
CA LYS A 500 -9.00 8.56 17.71
C LYS A 500 -10.48 8.24 17.60
N MET A 501 -11.09 7.82 18.72
CA MET A 501 -12.53 7.62 18.87
C MET A 501 -13.01 8.45 20.07
N GLY A 502 -13.68 9.57 19.78
CA GLY A 502 -14.06 10.54 20.80
C GLY A 502 -12.82 11.20 21.44
N ARG A 503 -12.68 11.08 22.76
CA ARG A 503 -11.54 11.65 23.51
C ARG A 503 -10.35 10.69 23.66
N HIS A 504 -10.56 9.41 23.35
CA HIS A 504 -9.59 8.35 23.56
C HIS A 504 -8.79 8.09 22.28
N LEU A 505 -7.52 7.74 22.48
CA LEU A 505 -6.60 7.35 21.43
C LEU A 505 -6.28 5.87 21.60
N PHE A 506 -6.62 5.08 20.58
CA PHE A 506 -6.42 3.64 20.54
C PHE A 506 -5.20 3.29 19.69
N GLN A 507 -4.48 2.25 20.09
CA GLN A 507 -3.39 1.66 19.33
C GLN A 507 -3.38 0.15 19.48
N MET A 508 -2.98 -0.52 18.41
CA MET A 508 -2.86 -1.98 18.35
C MET A 508 -1.37 -2.35 18.47
N PRO A 509 -0.92 -2.92 19.61
CA PRO A 509 0.50 -3.21 19.83
C PRO A 509 1.10 -4.15 18.78
N TRP A 510 0.34 -5.15 18.33
CA TRP A 510 0.77 -6.09 17.28
C TRP A 510 1.04 -5.38 15.95
N MET A 511 0.21 -4.41 15.57
CA MET A 511 0.38 -3.65 14.31
C MET A 511 1.57 -2.71 14.42
N MET A 512 1.64 -1.93 15.50
CA MET A 512 2.74 -0.99 15.77
C MET A 512 4.11 -1.67 15.72
N ALA A 513 4.19 -2.92 16.15
CA ALA A 513 5.44 -3.66 16.23
C ALA A 513 5.97 -4.15 14.88
N VAL A 514 5.11 -4.28 13.86
CA VAL A 514 5.46 -4.97 12.60
C VAL A 514 5.19 -4.12 11.35
N GLN A 515 4.58 -2.95 11.51
CA GLN A 515 4.32 -2.02 10.40
C GLN A 515 5.61 -1.41 9.82
N ASN A 516 5.56 -1.04 8.54
CA ASN A 516 6.63 -0.31 7.87
C ASN A 516 6.45 1.20 8.06
N ASN A 517 7.03 1.74 9.14
CA ASN A 517 6.97 3.16 9.50
C ASN A 517 7.53 4.09 8.39
N ALA A 518 8.52 3.64 7.61
CA ALA A 518 9.10 4.43 6.54
C ALA A 518 8.12 4.63 5.38
N THR A 519 7.46 3.55 4.94
CA THR A 519 6.40 3.61 3.92
C THR A 519 5.20 4.40 4.43
N ALA A 520 4.80 4.21 5.69
CA ALA A 520 3.76 4.98 6.35
C ALA A 520 4.03 6.49 6.31
N ALA A 521 5.26 6.91 6.63
CA ALA A 521 5.66 8.32 6.60
C ALA A 521 5.59 8.92 5.19
N VAL A 522 6.14 8.21 4.19
CA VAL A 522 6.07 8.64 2.78
C VAL A 522 4.61 8.81 2.36
N ASN A 523 3.76 7.83 2.66
CA ASN A 523 2.36 7.85 2.24
C ASN A 523 1.54 8.89 3.00
N ASN A 524 1.79 9.11 4.29
CA ASN A 524 1.14 10.17 5.04
C ASN A 524 1.45 11.56 4.43
N LEU A 525 2.69 11.78 3.95
CA LEU A 525 3.10 13.05 3.33
C LEU A 525 2.70 13.19 1.85
N ARG A 526 2.79 12.11 1.05
CA ARG A 526 2.62 12.13 -0.42
C ARG A 526 1.27 11.63 -0.91
N ARG A 527 0.62 10.75 -0.16
CA ARG A 527 -0.73 10.24 -0.49
C ARG A 527 -1.78 11.10 0.22
N LEU A 528 -1.79 11.08 1.55
CA LEU A 528 -2.74 11.85 2.36
C LEU A 528 -2.48 13.35 2.29
N GLY A 529 -1.21 13.74 2.44
CA GLY A 529 -0.74 15.13 2.36
C GLY A 529 -0.49 15.65 0.95
N ALA A 530 -1.01 15.01 -0.10
CA ALA A 530 -0.72 15.38 -1.50
C ALA A 530 -1.07 16.85 -1.85
N ARG A 531 -2.00 17.45 -1.11
CA ARG A 531 -2.48 18.83 -1.32
C ARG A 531 -1.87 19.85 -0.37
N ARG A 532 -0.80 19.49 0.36
CA ARG A 532 -0.06 20.42 1.21
C ARG A 532 0.55 21.54 0.38
N ASN A 533 0.55 22.75 0.92
CA ASN A 533 1.08 23.93 0.23
C ASN A 533 2.59 23.80 -0.04
N GLU A 534 3.28 23.04 0.80
CA GLU A 534 4.71 22.77 0.72
C GLU A 534 5.11 21.86 -0.44
N ALA A 535 4.15 21.15 -1.06
CA ALA A 535 4.44 20.14 -2.09
C ALA A 535 5.21 20.71 -3.29
N ARG A 536 4.94 21.96 -3.69
CA ARG A 536 5.66 22.63 -4.78
C ARG A 536 7.11 22.89 -4.42
N ASP A 537 7.35 23.42 -3.23
CA ASP A 537 8.71 23.68 -2.75
C ASP A 537 9.49 22.38 -2.52
N GLU A 538 8.78 21.30 -2.12
CA GLU A 538 9.36 19.96 -2.03
C GLU A 538 9.82 19.45 -3.40
N THR A 539 9.00 19.59 -4.45
CA THR A 539 9.39 19.19 -5.82
C THR A 539 10.61 19.96 -6.29
N ARG A 540 10.61 21.29 -6.15
CA ARG A 540 11.76 22.14 -6.51
C ARG A 540 13.05 21.72 -5.81
N ARG A 541 12.99 21.38 -4.52
CA ARG A 541 14.17 20.89 -3.77
C ARG A 541 14.69 19.55 -4.29
N ILE A 542 13.84 18.69 -4.84
CA ILE A 542 14.27 17.42 -5.46
C ILE A 542 15.02 17.74 -6.76
N GLU A 543 14.49 18.61 -7.60
CA GLU A 543 15.10 19.03 -8.87
C GLU A 543 16.47 19.67 -8.64
N GLU A 544 16.55 20.66 -7.74
CA GLU A 544 17.80 21.35 -7.39
C GLU A 544 18.86 20.36 -6.86
N ARG A 545 18.45 19.41 -6.02
CA ARG A 545 19.37 18.40 -5.48
C ARG A 545 19.85 17.43 -6.55
N LEU A 546 18.96 16.93 -7.40
CA LEU A 546 19.33 16.06 -8.50
C LEU A 546 20.29 16.78 -9.46
N GLY A 547 20.03 18.06 -9.73
CA GLY A 547 20.91 18.90 -10.53
C GLY A 547 22.31 19.00 -9.93
N ALA A 548 22.42 19.29 -8.62
CA ALA A 548 23.70 19.33 -7.92
C ALA A 548 24.46 17.98 -7.97
N LEU A 549 23.75 16.85 -7.94
CA LEU A 549 24.36 15.52 -8.09
C LEU A 549 24.90 15.28 -9.51
N PHE A 550 24.23 15.80 -10.54
CA PHE A 550 24.74 15.78 -11.91
C PHE A 550 25.97 16.69 -12.06
N GLU A 551 25.97 17.88 -11.48
CA GLU A 551 27.12 18.79 -11.49
C GLU A 551 28.36 18.16 -10.83
N GLN A 552 28.18 17.44 -9.71
CA GLN A 552 29.26 16.67 -9.07
C GLN A 552 29.85 15.57 -9.97
N ARG A 553 29.09 15.12 -10.97
CA ARG A 553 29.52 14.14 -11.98
C ARG A 553 30.08 14.81 -13.25
N GLY A 554 30.23 16.15 -13.25
CA GLY A 554 30.83 16.92 -14.35
C GLY A 554 29.84 17.48 -15.37
N PHE A 555 28.53 17.27 -15.19
CA PHE A 555 27.52 17.82 -16.10
C PHE A 555 27.40 19.33 -15.92
N ARG A 556 27.04 20.03 -17.00
CA ARG A 556 26.45 21.39 -16.92
C ARG A 556 24.95 21.23 -16.79
N VAL A 557 24.34 21.85 -15.79
CA VAL A 557 22.94 21.63 -15.47
C VAL A 557 22.15 22.94 -15.51
N LEU A 558 20.94 22.89 -16.06
CA LEU A 558 19.89 23.90 -15.86
C LEU A 558 18.72 23.22 -15.18
N VAL A 559 18.15 23.86 -14.17
CA VAL A 559 17.00 23.37 -13.39
C VAL A 559 15.82 24.32 -13.61
N GLY A 560 14.63 23.78 -13.87
CA GLY A 560 13.40 24.56 -14.08
C GLY A 560 13.50 25.51 -15.27
N HIS A 561 13.90 24.98 -16.44
CA HIS A 561 14.14 25.80 -17.63
C HIS A 561 12.86 26.01 -18.45
N GLU A 562 12.41 27.25 -18.56
CA GLU A 562 11.30 27.64 -19.44
C GLU A 562 11.81 27.88 -20.88
N LEU A 563 11.19 27.21 -21.86
CA LEU A 563 11.44 27.47 -23.27
C LEU A 563 10.71 28.76 -23.69
N SER A 564 11.44 29.73 -24.26
CA SER A 564 10.84 30.99 -24.71
C SER A 564 9.87 30.77 -25.89
N ALA A 565 8.70 31.39 -25.80
CA ALA A 565 7.60 31.30 -26.76
C ALA A 565 7.86 31.96 -28.14
N ASP A 566 9.09 32.39 -28.43
CA ASP A 566 9.45 33.10 -29.68
C ASP A 566 9.44 32.20 -30.94
N LEU A 567 9.00 30.93 -30.81
CA LEU A 567 8.76 30.00 -31.91
C LEU A 567 7.26 29.84 -32.19
N GLY A 568 6.59 30.95 -32.52
CA GLY A 568 5.22 30.98 -33.05
C GLY A 568 4.12 30.83 -32.01
N ASP A 569 3.09 31.65 -32.13
CA ASP A 569 1.85 31.57 -31.35
C ASP A 569 1.27 30.14 -31.39
N ASP A 570 1.52 29.31 -30.36
CA ASP A 570 0.51 28.54 -29.58
C ASP A 570 1.05 27.40 -28.68
N ALA A 571 2.35 27.28 -28.42
CA ALA A 571 2.85 26.26 -27.49
C ALA A 571 3.69 26.87 -26.37
N ASP A 572 3.05 27.17 -25.25
CA ASP A 572 3.72 27.15 -23.94
C ASP A 572 4.26 25.72 -23.75
N ALA A 573 5.52 25.51 -24.14
CA ALA A 573 6.17 24.20 -24.12
C ALA A 573 6.39 23.68 -22.69
N GLY A 574 6.07 24.51 -21.68
CA GLY A 574 6.19 24.19 -20.28
C GLY A 574 7.61 24.38 -19.76
N GLU A 575 7.72 24.20 -18.44
CA GLU A 575 8.99 24.13 -17.73
C GLU A 575 9.61 22.75 -17.95
N ILE A 576 10.91 22.70 -18.25
CA ILE A 576 11.70 21.47 -18.25
C ILE A 576 12.41 21.37 -16.90
N ASP A 577 12.14 20.31 -16.14
CA ASP A 577 12.67 20.16 -14.79
C ASP A 577 14.20 20.17 -14.75
N LEU A 578 14.88 19.37 -15.59
CA LEU A 578 16.35 19.40 -15.71
C LEU A 578 16.85 19.22 -17.14
N LEU A 579 17.83 20.05 -17.51
CA LEU A 579 18.69 19.87 -18.67
C LEU A 579 20.12 19.61 -18.22
N CYS A 580 20.69 18.44 -18.54
CA CYS A 580 22.05 18.07 -18.13
C CYS A 580 22.91 17.78 -19.36
N ALA A 581 24.00 18.51 -19.54
CA ALA A 581 24.90 18.37 -20.69
C ALA A 581 26.31 17.88 -20.29
N LEU A 582 26.81 16.86 -20.97
CA LEU A 582 28.18 16.33 -20.81
C LEU A 582 28.67 15.75 -22.15
N GLU A 583 29.88 16.11 -22.57
CA GLU A 583 30.57 15.52 -23.75
C GLU A 583 29.70 15.43 -25.02
N GLY A 584 29.00 16.51 -25.36
CA GLY A 584 28.15 16.58 -26.55
C GLY A 584 26.80 15.85 -26.43
N HIS A 585 26.50 15.26 -25.27
CA HIS A 585 25.21 14.64 -24.96
C HIS A 585 24.37 15.60 -24.11
N LEU A 586 23.07 15.66 -24.40
CA LEU A 586 22.07 16.42 -23.63
C LEU A 586 21.02 15.45 -23.09
N LEU A 587 20.84 15.43 -21.77
CA LEU A 587 19.74 14.76 -21.10
C LEU A 587 18.65 15.79 -20.80
N VAL A 588 17.43 15.48 -21.23
CA VAL A 588 16.21 16.25 -20.91
C VAL A 588 15.39 15.38 -19.97
N LEU A 589 15.18 15.83 -18.74
CA LEU A 589 14.60 15.02 -17.67
C LEU A 589 13.33 15.68 -17.12
N GLU A 590 12.30 14.85 -16.96
CA GLU A 590 11.09 15.11 -16.18
C GLU A 590 11.20 14.31 -14.88
N LEU A 591 10.90 14.94 -13.75
CA LEU A 591 10.98 14.37 -12.43
C LEU A 591 9.58 14.26 -11.80
N LYS A 592 9.21 13.05 -11.39
CA LYS A 592 7.97 12.79 -10.66
C LYS A 592 8.25 12.15 -9.31
N SER A 593 7.62 12.69 -8.27
CA SER A 593 7.62 12.10 -6.93
C SER A 593 6.20 11.67 -6.55
N THR A 594 6.06 10.46 -6.00
CA THR A 594 4.77 9.88 -5.63
C THR A 594 4.87 9.05 -4.36
N TYR A 595 3.72 8.61 -3.83
CA TYR A 595 3.65 7.71 -2.68
C TYR A 595 4.08 6.28 -3.05
N GLN A 596 4.33 5.44 -2.05
CA GLN A 596 4.67 4.03 -2.27
C GLN A 596 3.44 3.13 -2.12
N PRO A 597 3.15 2.27 -3.11
CA PRO A 597 2.14 1.23 -2.94
C PRO A 597 2.51 0.32 -1.75
N LEU A 598 1.56 0.07 -0.85
CA LEU A 598 1.80 -0.76 0.35
C LEU A 598 2.09 -2.24 0.03
N ARG A 599 1.85 -2.68 -1.20
CA ARG A 599 2.10 -4.04 -1.69
C ARG A 599 3.58 -4.38 -1.86
N GLU A 600 4.44 -3.38 -1.93
CA GLU A 600 5.88 -3.54 -2.11
C GLU A 600 6.66 -3.43 -0.80
N GLY A 601 5.97 -3.21 0.33
CA GLY A 601 6.58 -3.21 1.64
C GLY A 601 6.40 -4.57 2.30
N ARG A 602 7.45 -5.41 2.34
CA ARG A 602 7.45 -6.50 3.33
C ARG A 602 7.23 -5.92 4.71
N LEU A 603 6.43 -6.59 5.53
CA LEU A 603 6.31 -6.28 6.94
C LEU A 603 7.69 -6.24 7.58
N ALA A 604 7.89 -5.33 8.53
CA ALA A 604 9.10 -5.33 9.32
C ALA A 604 9.06 -6.58 10.20
N ALA A 605 9.86 -7.60 9.86
CA ALA A 605 10.05 -8.73 10.75
C ALA A 605 10.57 -8.18 12.09
N PRO A 606 9.91 -8.45 13.23
CA PRO A 606 10.42 -8.04 14.52
C PRO A 606 11.77 -8.75 14.73
N HIS A 607 12.83 -7.99 14.91
CA HIS A 607 14.13 -8.54 15.30
C HIS A 607 14.06 -9.00 16.76
N LEU A 608 13.50 -10.19 16.96
CA LEU A 608 13.52 -10.87 18.25
C LEU A 608 14.66 -11.87 18.19
N ASP A 609 15.81 -11.45 18.71
CA ASP A 609 17.00 -12.29 18.73
C ASP A 609 16.72 -13.59 19.50
N PRO A 610 16.73 -14.77 18.86
CA PRO A 610 16.66 -16.04 19.56
C PRO A 610 18.08 -16.44 19.92
N ALA A 611 18.69 -15.72 20.87
CA ALA A 611 20.01 -15.99 21.44
C ALA A 611 21.18 -16.23 20.45
N GLN A 612 22.15 -15.32 20.49
CA GLN A 612 23.51 -15.38 19.92
C GLN A 612 23.71 -14.73 18.54
N GLY A 613 23.57 -13.40 18.49
CA GLY A 613 24.37 -12.54 17.62
C GLY A 613 25.38 -11.73 18.45
N GLY A 614 26.44 -12.38 18.94
CA GLY A 614 27.47 -11.71 19.74
C GLY A 614 28.04 -10.50 19.00
N MET A 615 28.02 -9.33 19.66
CA MET A 615 28.89 -8.21 19.36
C MET A 615 30.33 -8.72 19.23
N ALA A 616 30.81 -8.88 18.00
CA ALA A 616 32.24 -8.95 17.75
C ALA A 616 32.79 -7.54 17.96
N VAL A 617 33.08 -7.21 19.22
CA VAL A 617 34.11 -6.21 19.53
C VAL A 617 35.38 -6.75 18.89
N VAL A 618 35.82 -6.13 17.80
CA VAL A 618 37.16 -6.34 17.25
C VAL A 618 38.13 -5.79 18.29
N GLN A 619 38.56 -6.66 19.21
CA GLN A 619 39.76 -6.42 19.99
C GLN A 619 40.94 -6.50 19.03
N GLU A 620 41.67 -5.39 18.91
CA GLU A 620 42.99 -5.36 18.29
C GLU A 620 43.93 -6.31 19.05
N GLY A 621 44.17 -7.48 18.47
CA GLY A 621 45.17 -8.45 18.90
C GLY A 621 46.14 -8.69 17.76
N ALA A 622 47.33 -8.12 17.87
CA ALA A 622 48.44 -8.33 16.94
C ALA A 622 48.82 -9.82 16.83
N CYS A 623 48.77 -10.39 15.62
CA CYS A 623 49.64 -11.51 15.24
C CYS A 623 49.77 -11.56 13.70
N GLY A 624 50.99 -11.48 13.21
CA GLY A 624 51.30 -11.34 11.80
C GLY A 624 51.30 -12.66 11.04
N SER A 625 50.66 -12.68 9.86
CA SER A 625 51.12 -13.29 8.60
C SER A 625 50.03 -13.10 7.51
N PRO A 626 50.39 -12.89 6.22
CA PRO A 626 49.44 -12.49 5.19
C PRO A 626 48.73 -13.69 4.56
N CYS A 627 47.42 -13.78 4.71
CA CYS A 627 46.55 -14.68 3.92
C CYS A 627 45.87 -13.88 2.80
N THR A 628 45.94 -14.37 1.56
CA THR A 628 45.50 -13.69 0.33
C THR A 628 43.98 -13.79 0.07
N PRO A 629 43.39 -12.85 -0.70
CA PRO A 629 41.93 -12.64 -0.80
C PRO A 629 41.13 -13.73 -1.55
N ALA A 630 41.78 -14.72 -2.14
CA ALA A 630 41.14 -15.65 -3.06
C ALA A 630 40.33 -16.79 -2.38
N ARG A 631 40.57 -17.06 -1.10
CA ARG A 631 39.89 -18.18 -0.40
C ARG A 631 38.56 -17.81 0.28
N CYS A 632 38.28 -16.52 0.50
CA CYS A 632 37.00 -16.07 1.06
C CYS A 632 35.88 -15.93 0.01
N SER A 633 36.20 -15.73 -1.27
CA SER A 633 35.20 -15.64 -2.35
C SER A 633 34.56 -17.00 -2.67
N ALA A 634 35.34 -18.08 -2.74
CA ALA A 634 34.82 -19.39 -3.16
C ALA A 634 33.81 -20.02 -2.16
N ALA A 635 33.93 -19.71 -0.86
CA ALA A 635 32.98 -20.19 0.16
C ALA A 635 31.67 -19.37 0.19
N ALA A 636 31.72 -18.07 -0.15
CA ALA A 636 30.55 -17.22 -0.28
C ALA A 636 29.73 -17.55 -1.54
N ASP A 637 30.39 -17.85 -2.65
CA ASP A 637 29.74 -18.17 -3.92
C ASP A 637 29.05 -19.55 -3.91
N ALA A 638 29.62 -20.54 -3.21
CA ALA A 638 29.00 -21.85 -3.03
C ALA A 638 27.73 -21.79 -2.13
N GLY A 639 27.74 -20.95 -1.09
CA GLY A 639 26.58 -20.72 -0.24
C GLY A 639 25.44 -19.96 -0.94
N LEU A 640 25.78 -19.04 -1.85
CA LEU A 640 24.81 -18.27 -2.65
C LEU A 640 24.16 -19.15 -3.75
N ALA A 641 24.93 -20.05 -4.37
CA ALA A 641 24.43 -20.97 -5.38
C ALA A 641 23.50 -22.06 -4.82
N ALA A 642 23.75 -22.53 -3.59
CA ALA A 642 22.87 -23.49 -2.90
C ALA A 642 21.55 -22.83 -2.45
N ARG A 643 21.60 -21.55 -2.00
CA ARG A 643 20.40 -20.77 -1.66
C ARG A 643 19.55 -20.40 -2.88
N ARG A 644 20.16 -20.16 -4.05
CA ARG A 644 19.44 -19.97 -5.32
C ARG A 644 18.69 -21.21 -5.77
N ARG A 645 19.29 -22.40 -5.74
CA ARG A 645 18.61 -23.65 -6.14
C ARG A 645 17.47 -24.06 -5.21
N ALA A 646 17.55 -23.74 -3.91
CA ALA A 646 16.47 -23.97 -2.96
C ALA A 646 15.33 -22.94 -3.10
N ALA A 647 15.62 -21.72 -3.58
CA ALA A 647 14.61 -20.71 -3.88
C ALA A 647 13.89 -20.98 -5.22
N ASP A 648 14.61 -21.44 -6.25
CA ASP A 648 14.03 -21.78 -7.56
C ASP A 648 13.04 -22.95 -7.47
N HIS A 649 13.33 -23.98 -6.65
CA HIS A 649 12.39 -25.09 -6.44
C HIS A 649 11.19 -24.77 -5.53
N ARG A 650 11.23 -23.67 -4.76
CA ARG A 650 10.11 -23.22 -3.88
C ARG A 650 9.05 -22.40 -4.61
N LEU A 651 9.36 -21.86 -5.80
CA LEU A 651 8.48 -20.92 -6.51
C LEU A 651 7.69 -21.55 -7.67
N ASP A 652 8.08 -22.74 -8.14
CA ASP A 652 7.55 -23.39 -9.34
C ASP A 652 6.16 -24.02 -9.17
N ARG A 653 5.61 -24.05 -7.93
CA ARG A 653 4.27 -24.62 -7.63
C ARG A 653 3.16 -23.58 -7.46
N ARG A 654 3.43 -22.28 -7.65
CA ARG A 654 2.44 -21.19 -7.44
C ARG A 654 1.48 -20.93 -8.61
N HIS A 655 1.45 -21.76 -9.66
CA HIS A 655 0.78 -21.38 -10.91
C HIS A 655 -0.35 -22.34 -11.33
N VAL A 656 -1.33 -22.51 -10.45
CA VAL A 656 -2.69 -22.94 -10.83
C VAL A 656 -3.69 -22.04 -10.09
N TYR A 657 -4.00 -20.88 -10.67
CA TYR A 657 -5.05 -20.01 -10.14
C TYR A 657 -6.38 -20.45 -10.75
N ARG A 658 -7.17 -21.22 -9.99
CA ARG A 658 -8.54 -21.57 -10.41
C ARG A 658 -9.47 -20.41 -10.07
N VAL A 659 -9.97 -19.72 -11.08
CA VAL A 659 -11.19 -18.92 -10.95
C VAL A 659 -12.36 -19.91 -10.93
N GLY A 660 -12.74 -20.41 -9.75
CA GLY A 660 -13.84 -21.36 -9.54
C GLY A 660 -14.40 -21.30 -8.11
N SER A 661 -15.65 -21.73 -7.92
CA SER A 661 -16.49 -21.56 -6.72
C SER A 661 -15.83 -21.95 -5.37
N PRO A 662 -16.25 -21.33 -4.25
CA PRO A 662 -15.72 -21.65 -2.93
C PRO A 662 -16.04 -23.11 -2.56
N GLY A 663 -15.01 -23.85 -2.16
CA GLY A 663 -15.15 -25.19 -1.61
C GLY A 663 -15.77 -25.10 -0.20
N VAL A 664 -16.91 -25.75 -0.01
CA VAL A 664 -17.57 -25.93 1.28
C VAL A 664 -16.61 -26.61 2.27
N PRO A 665 -16.40 -26.10 3.49
CA PRO A 665 -15.53 -26.74 4.47
C PRO A 665 -16.20 -28.02 5.01
N GLY A 666 -15.59 -29.16 4.72
CA GLY A 666 -15.98 -30.46 5.26
C GLY A 666 -15.58 -30.57 6.73
N PHE A 667 -16.59 -30.64 7.59
CA PHE A 667 -16.50 -31.09 8.98
C PHE A 667 -15.71 -32.40 9.12
N SER A 668 -14.79 -32.46 10.08
CA SER A 668 -14.34 -33.74 10.65
C SER A 668 -14.23 -33.66 12.17
N GLN A 669 -15.31 -34.09 12.85
CA GLN A 669 -15.26 -34.61 14.21
C GLN A 669 -14.92 -36.10 14.16
N GLY A 670 -14.11 -36.60 15.10
CA GLY A 670 -14.08 -38.04 15.40
C GLY A 670 -12.78 -38.57 16.02
N LEU A 671 -12.72 -38.54 17.35
CA LEU A 671 -11.74 -39.22 18.20
C LEU A 671 -11.81 -40.77 18.13
N VAL A 672 -10.72 -41.38 18.60
CA VAL A 672 -10.55 -42.72 19.27
C VAL A 672 -9.82 -43.83 18.48
N GLY A 673 -8.52 -43.91 18.80
CA GLY A 673 -7.62 -45.06 19.00
C GLY A 673 -8.02 -46.51 18.68
N ARG A 674 -7.11 -47.24 18.01
CA ARG A 674 -6.28 -48.34 18.57
C ARG A 674 -5.58 -49.17 17.45
N ASN A 675 -4.25 -49.18 17.52
CA ASN A 675 -3.32 -50.32 17.35
C ASN A 675 -3.17 -51.05 15.99
N PRO A 676 -2.07 -51.80 15.77
CA PRO A 676 -1.26 -51.74 14.57
C PRO A 676 -1.18 -53.12 13.86
N ASP A 677 -0.26 -53.21 12.91
CA ASP A 677 0.32 -54.43 12.31
C ASP A 677 -0.43 -55.17 11.20
N ARG A 678 0.42 -55.55 10.22
CA ARG A 678 0.28 -56.56 9.16
C ARG A 678 -0.59 -56.19 7.95
N ALA A 679 -0.28 -56.58 6.72
CA ALA A 679 0.89 -57.14 6.05
C ALA A 679 0.46 -57.32 4.59
N ALA A 680 1.38 -57.12 3.64
CA ALA A 680 1.44 -57.79 2.34
C ALA A 680 0.14 -57.98 1.52
N ARG A 681 -0.02 -57.17 0.46
CA ARG A 681 0.14 -57.61 -0.95
C ARG A 681 0.13 -56.42 -1.89
#